data_AF-A0A1Z1FD50-F1
#
_entry.id   AF-A0A1Z1FD50-F1
#
_cell.length_a   1.000
_cell.length_b   1.000
_cell.length_c   1.000
_cell.angle_alpha   90.00
_cell.angle_beta   90.00
_cell.angle_gamma   90.00
#
_symmetry.space_group_name_H-M   'P 1'
#
loop_
_entity.id
_entity.type
_entity.pdbx_description
1 polymer ?
#
loop_
_entity_poly.entity_id
_entity_poly.type
_entity_poly.pdbx_seq_one_letter_code
_entity_poly.pdbx_strand_id
1 'polypeptide(L)'
;MLHEHSGHKKPTEAETEDQLIYPLLELLGWQHKSVQQNMTTKGRKDVPDALLFADGDAAEKAKTLEPWQRFRHGAALVEAKRWNRPLDREGQGDQGVPSTQIMHYLRRAAVVADGKMPWGILTNGRHWRLYYQNALSVAEDFFEIDLGKVFGLPGCEPDLLDEPIDPDYAFRLFVLIFGREAFRPSEQGRSFHLIAIEDARRWEERVRKDLADTVFETVFPELITAISLADPDRPETLDDGYAEQVRQAAMFLLYRLLFVLYAEDRNLLPDERGPYADYCLTRLREEIKERHVQRQAQLARSTAYWSRLETIFGAISEGDDDLGIPPYNGGLFAAEGNSLLSRIKLSDETLAKAILPLSHREEEGRLRYINYRDLSVQQLGSIYESILEYGVEIEETGTVRPRSDNEARHRSGSYYTPEPLVSLIIEKTVGPLVEEKREAFEAALASGAKGDDLRAHDPAMALLSLRIVDPAMGSGHFLVSLVDWLSDKVLTAVGDAESMAEGDYTSPLVKLIAELREGIVANAREHNWPIVEDQLDDRHIVRRMVLKRCVHGVDLNPMAVELAKVALWLHSFTVGAPLSFLDHHLRCGNSVLGAWVRPTMDWMQERGALISNRHLAPLANIVREMEKIEGLTDTDIAQVDQSKSLFTTVSEASAPLEAILDLAKADDLMGVLETNVRRPREPADAIRKDGDKRLADLRKALADSTDEAKAEKARVALEKESAKIDRAVAKAREAERKFDRAEAMKLVHEGTFGDPSRIASGEIEVLAADALTELSLDAPEPVQGSLMPSHRPDDRRRALADSLVREARAIAAEQRFFHWEVAFPGVWRDLSSSGRSGGFDAVIGNPPYVRQEEISPIKPALSKAFDTYAGTADLYVYFYEQGTKLLRPGGRMGYVVTNKWLKAGYAEKLRRMFAEDVWVEFLADFGHARHLFPDADVFPCVIAVQKPDADAVPEQYDLAVIPRDDVPREGLSAAVHAATYRAERSDLTEEAWVLEPPDVAALLKKIRERGVSLEEYAGASPLYGVKTGFNEAFLIDTATRDQLVGDDPKAADIIKPYLRGQDIGRWLPEWNGLWMIFARRGIDIEEYPSVLRHLESFRTQLEPKPANWQPPKKDAKWPGRKAGSYRWYEIQDAVDYFEDFDRPKVLLRRIAFYAQVCTDQGQYMVNDSALILPTVDEWIVACLNSPIGWYFQFKKFPHKKDGTPPARAALRG
;
A
#
# COMPACT_ATOMS: atom_id res chain seq x y z
N MET A 1 10.18 -1.58 53.86
CA MET A 1 10.92 -1.43 52.59
C MET A 1 10.47 -0.18 51.82
N LEU A 2 9.41 -0.21 50.99
CA LEU A 2 9.02 0.95 50.15
C LEU A 2 8.70 2.24 50.95
N HIS A 3 7.86 2.14 51.99
CA HIS A 3 7.56 3.29 52.85
C HIS A 3 8.79 3.87 53.57
N GLU A 4 9.70 3.00 54.03
CA GLU A 4 10.94 3.46 54.69
C GLU A 4 11.82 4.19 53.68
N HIS A 5 12.02 3.62 52.48
CA HIS A 5 12.84 4.21 51.43
C HIS A 5 12.28 5.54 50.90
N SER A 6 10.95 5.66 50.77
CA SER A 6 10.28 6.93 50.41
C SER A 6 10.50 8.08 51.40
N GLY A 7 10.84 7.76 52.66
CA GLY A 7 11.11 8.74 53.72
C GLY A 7 12.54 9.29 53.73
N HIS A 8 13.48 8.68 52.99
CA HIS A 8 14.88 9.11 52.93
C HIS A 8 15.08 10.28 51.95
N LYS A 9 15.82 11.32 52.37
CA LYS A 9 16.20 12.43 51.48
C LYS A 9 17.29 11.97 50.50
N LYS A 10 16.89 11.61 49.27
CA LYS A 10 17.74 11.26 48.12
C LYS A 10 18.74 10.11 48.41
N PRO A 11 18.29 8.85 48.52
CA PRO A 11 19.20 7.71 48.63
C PRO A 11 20.10 7.61 47.39
N THR A 12 21.32 7.12 47.58
CA THR A 12 22.27 6.82 46.50
C THR A 12 21.87 5.55 45.73
N GLU A 13 22.42 5.35 44.53
CA GLU A 13 22.13 4.18 43.69
C GLU A 13 22.42 2.87 44.42
N ALA A 14 23.61 2.76 45.03
CA ALA A 14 24.01 1.60 45.84
C ALA A 14 23.10 1.36 47.06
N GLU A 15 22.61 2.42 47.72
CA GLU A 15 21.65 2.27 48.83
C GLU A 15 20.30 1.73 48.34
N THR A 16 19.81 2.19 47.18
CA THR A 16 18.58 1.67 46.58
C THR A 16 18.74 0.23 46.11
N GLU A 17 19.88 -0.14 45.54
CA GLU A 17 20.21 -1.52 45.16
C GLU A 17 20.21 -2.48 46.37
N ASP A 18 21.04 -2.19 47.36
CA ASP A 18 21.31 -3.12 48.48
C ASP A 18 20.14 -3.20 49.47
N GLN A 19 19.41 -2.11 49.69
CA GLN A 19 18.37 -2.03 50.72
C GLN A 19 16.96 -2.29 50.19
N LEU A 20 16.75 -2.22 48.87
CA LEU A 20 15.43 -2.37 48.27
C LEU A 20 15.41 -3.35 47.09
N ILE A 21 16.16 -3.09 46.01
CA ILE A 21 16.03 -3.85 44.75
C ILE A 21 16.49 -5.31 44.91
N TYR A 22 17.71 -5.56 45.40
CA TYR A 22 18.20 -6.94 45.56
C TYR A 22 17.39 -7.76 46.58
N PRO A 23 16.99 -7.20 47.75
CA PRO A 23 16.06 -7.88 48.66
C PRO A 23 14.71 -8.22 48.01
N LEU A 24 14.13 -7.32 47.20
CA LEU A 24 12.88 -7.58 46.48
C LEU A 24 13.06 -8.70 45.44
N LEU A 25 14.16 -8.72 44.69
CA LEU A 25 14.46 -9.80 43.75
C LEU A 25 14.59 -11.16 44.46
N GLU A 26 15.22 -11.20 45.64
CA GLU A 26 15.30 -12.42 46.44
C GLU A 26 13.92 -12.91 46.91
N LEU A 27 13.03 -12.00 47.31
CA LEU A 27 11.63 -12.32 47.65
C LEU A 27 10.83 -12.82 46.44
N LEU A 28 11.15 -12.34 45.24
CA LEU A 28 10.61 -12.82 43.96
C LEU A 28 11.20 -14.17 43.50
N GLY A 29 12.09 -14.76 44.31
CA GLY A 29 12.65 -16.09 44.09
C GLY A 29 14.04 -16.11 43.42
N TRP A 30 14.63 -14.95 43.12
CA TRP A 30 15.94 -14.82 42.49
C TRP A 30 17.09 -15.02 43.48
N GLN A 31 17.30 -16.26 43.91
CA GLN A 31 18.37 -16.61 44.86
C GLN A 31 19.77 -16.70 44.23
N HIS A 32 19.85 -16.77 42.90
CA HIS A 32 21.10 -16.89 42.15
C HIS A 32 21.26 -15.69 41.22
N LYS A 33 22.19 -14.79 41.56
CA LYS A 33 22.54 -13.61 40.77
C LYS A 33 24.05 -13.41 40.72
N SER A 34 24.53 -12.75 39.66
CA SER A 34 25.91 -12.26 39.56
C SER A 34 25.89 -10.76 39.33
N VAL A 35 26.54 -10.01 40.22
CA VAL A 35 26.54 -8.54 40.21
C VAL A 35 27.70 -8.03 39.35
N GLN A 36 27.50 -6.91 38.65
CA GLN A 36 28.53 -6.21 37.85
C GLN A 36 29.30 -7.10 36.88
N GLN A 37 28.59 -7.85 36.04
CA GLN A 37 29.20 -8.73 35.03
C GLN A 37 29.59 -7.94 33.78
N ASN A 38 30.80 -8.17 33.26
CA ASN A 38 31.31 -7.46 32.10
C ASN A 38 30.94 -8.18 30.79
N MET A 39 30.38 -7.45 29.83
CA MET A 39 29.98 -7.99 28.52
C MET A 39 31.11 -7.94 27.46
N THR A 40 32.25 -7.31 27.77
CA THR A 40 33.40 -7.16 26.86
C THR A 40 34.52 -8.17 27.14
N THR A 41 35.35 -8.44 26.11
CA THR A 41 36.56 -9.25 26.24
C THR A 41 37.76 -8.47 26.78
N LYS A 42 37.74 -7.12 26.72
CA LYS A 42 38.81 -6.22 27.19
C LYS A 42 38.22 -4.90 27.73
N GLY A 43 38.74 -4.43 28.86
CA GLY A 43 38.29 -3.19 29.52
C GLY A 43 37.07 -3.40 30.42
N ARG A 44 36.75 -2.46 31.30
CA ARG A 44 35.51 -2.49 32.13
C ARG A 44 34.47 -1.57 31.50
N LYS A 45 33.90 -2.00 30.37
CA LYS A 45 32.81 -1.33 29.65
C LYS A 45 31.60 -2.26 29.62
N ASP A 46 30.40 -1.69 29.58
CA ASP A 46 29.13 -2.42 29.46
C ASP A 46 28.93 -3.45 30.59
N VAL A 47 28.72 -2.91 31.78
CA VAL A 47 28.62 -3.67 33.03
C VAL A 47 27.23 -3.46 33.61
N PRO A 48 26.23 -4.27 33.24
CA PRO A 48 24.92 -4.25 33.90
C PRO A 48 25.04 -4.57 35.39
N ASP A 49 24.13 -4.02 36.19
CA ASP A 49 24.17 -4.14 37.65
C ASP A 49 24.01 -5.59 38.12
N ALA A 50 23.09 -6.34 37.53
CA ALA A 50 22.99 -7.77 37.81
C ALA A 50 22.58 -8.64 36.62
N LEU A 51 23.06 -9.89 36.64
CA LEU A 51 22.63 -10.99 35.79
C LEU A 51 21.91 -12.03 36.66
N LEU A 52 20.64 -12.30 36.36
CA LEU A 52 19.80 -13.24 37.10
C LEU A 52 19.84 -14.63 36.47
N PHE A 53 19.85 -15.67 37.30
CA PHE A 53 19.83 -17.08 36.86
C PHE A 53 18.55 -17.78 37.32
N ALA A 54 17.97 -18.59 36.43
CA ALA A 54 16.73 -19.32 36.69
C ALA A 54 16.89 -20.43 37.77
N ASP A 55 18.09 -21.00 37.90
CA ASP A 55 18.40 -22.04 38.89
C ASP A 55 19.89 -22.06 39.24
N GLY A 56 20.22 -22.84 40.27
CA GLY A 56 21.59 -23.01 40.74
C GLY A 56 22.50 -23.68 39.72
N ASP A 57 21.98 -24.58 38.88
CA ASP A 57 22.76 -25.29 37.86
C ASP A 57 23.24 -24.32 36.76
N ALA A 58 22.37 -23.42 36.31
CA ALA A 58 22.71 -22.36 35.35
C ALA A 58 23.77 -21.41 35.94
N ALA A 59 23.63 -21.04 37.22
CA ALA A 59 24.59 -20.20 37.91
C ALA A 59 25.97 -20.88 38.07
N GLU A 60 26.00 -22.17 38.44
CA GLU A 60 27.26 -22.93 38.55
C GLU A 60 27.93 -23.11 37.18
N LYS A 61 27.18 -23.41 36.12
CA LYS A 61 27.72 -23.46 34.75
C LYS A 61 28.32 -22.12 34.35
N ALA A 62 27.64 -21.01 34.63
CA ALA A 62 28.13 -19.68 34.33
C ALA A 62 29.43 -19.34 35.08
N LYS A 63 29.61 -19.77 36.34
CA LYS A 63 30.85 -19.51 37.11
C LYS A 63 32.11 -20.05 36.44
N THR A 64 31.98 -21.13 35.66
CA THR A 64 33.11 -21.75 34.94
C THR A 64 33.53 -20.99 33.67
N LEU A 65 32.76 -19.98 33.27
CA LEU A 65 32.97 -19.20 32.06
C LEU A 65 33.55 -17.82 32.38
N GLU A 66 34.21 -17.23 31.38
CA GLU A 66 34.64 -15.83 31.41
C GLU A 66 33.44 -14.90 31.59
N PRO A 67 33.57 -13.73 32.26
CA PRO A 67 32.44 -12.84 32.59
C PRO A 67 31.47 -12.57 31.42
N TRP A 68 32.00 -12.30 30.23
CA TRP A 68 31.19 -12.03 29.04
C TRP A 68 30.46 -13.27 28.53
N GLN A 69 30.91 -14.49 28.82
CA GLN A 69 30.24 -15.72 28.36
C GLN A 69 29.10 -16.15 29.29
N ARG A 70 29.03 -15.61 30.51
CA ARG A 70 28.06 -15.99 31.54
C ARG A 70 26.61 -15.71 31.14
N PHE A 71 26.41 -14.69 30.32
CA PHE A 71 25.10 -14.29 29.79
C PHE A 71 24.41 -15.40 28.98
N ARG A 72 25.16 -16.38 28.46
CA ARG A 72 24.59 -17.57 27.78
C ARG A 72 23.71 -18.45 28.67
N HIS A 73 23.84 -18.30 29.98
CA HIS A 73 23.06 -19.03 30.98
C HIS A 73 22.17 -18.12 31.82
N GLY A 74 22.15 -16.81 31.53
CA GLY A 74 21.30 -15.85 32.22
C GLY A 74 19.84 -15.98 31.80
N ALA A 75 18.93 -15.62 32.71
CA ALA A 75 17.50 -15.54 32.46
C ALA A 75 17.04 -14.11 32.16
N ALA A 76 17.58 -13.13 32.89
CA ALA A 76 17.30 -11.71 32.70
C ALA A 76 18.47 -10.83 33.16
N LEU A 77 18.63 -9.69 32.51
CA LEU A 77 19.50 -8.59 32.95
C LEU A 77 18.75 -7.66 33.91
N VAL A 78 19.46 -7.01 34.82
CA VAL A 78 18.91 -5.95 35.67
C VAL A 78 19.81 -4.73 35.57
N GLU A 79 19.19 -3.59 35.30
CA GLU A 79 19.76 -2.26 35.49
C GLU A 79 18.96 -1.54 36.59
N ALA A 80 19.67 -1.10 37.62
CA ALA A 80 19.13 -0.45 38.79
C ALA A 80 19.53 1.02 38.80
N LYS A 81 18.65 1.88 39.30
CA LYS A 81 18.89 3.31 39.44
C LYS A 81 18.48 3.80 40.83
N ARG A 82 19.04 4.92 41.26
CA ARG A 82 18.63 5.57 42.52
C ARG A 82 17.13 5.89 42.55
N TRP A 83 16.52 5.81 43.74
CA TRP A 83 15.10 6.12 43.93
C TRP A 83 14.68 7.46 43.31
N ASN A 84 13.57 7.45 42.57
CA ASN A 84 13.03 8.60 41.81
C ASN A 84 13.95 9.17 40.71
N ARG A 85 15.01 8.48 40.28
CA ARG A 85 15.71 8.84 39.02
C ARG A 85 14.78 8.59 37.84
N PRO A 86 14.55 9.58 36.95
CA PRO A 86 13.83 9.36 35.70
C PRO A 86 14.51 8.27 34.86
N LEU A 87 13.70 7.40 34.24
CA LEU A 87 14.22 6.27 33.47
C LEU A 87 14.42 6.59 31.98
N ASP A 88 13.66 7.56 31.44
CA ASP A 88 13.64 7.88 29.99
C ASP A 88 14.28 9.22 29.61
N ARG A 89 14.96 9.86 30.55
CA ARG A 89 15.68 11.13 30.32
C ARG A 89 16.88 11.25 31.24
N GLU A 90 17.81 12.11 30.87
CA GLU A 90 18.95 12.45 31.74
C GLU A 90 18.45 13.23 32.97
N GLY A 91 18.85 12.79 34.16
CA GLY A 91 18.52 13.45 35.42
C GLY A 91 19.45 14.64 35.68
N GLN A 92 19.00 15.63 36.45
CA GLN A 92 19.86 16.75 36.85
C GLN A 92 21.13 16.25 37.59
N GLY A 93 22.29 16.37 36.93
CA GLY A 93 23.60 15.96 37.45
C GLY A 93 23.90 14.47 37.31
N ASP A 94 23.04 13.69 36.65
CA ASP A 94 23.30 12.30 36.27
C ASP A 94 23.90 12.28 34.85
N GLN A 95 24.65 11.23 34.51
CA GLN A 95 25.10 10.99 33.13
C GLN A 95 24.23 9.92 32.46
N GLY A 96 23.79 10.22 31.23
CA GLY A 96 23.14 9.28 30.32
C GLY A 96 21.69 8.91 30.69
N VAL A 97 21.01 8.30 29.72
CA VAL A 97 19.60 7.89 29.79
C VAL A 97 19.49 6.39 30.17
N PRO A 98 18.85 6.03 31.30
CA PRO A 98 18.77 4.63 31.75
C PRO A 98 18.09 3.67 30.76
N SER A 99 17.03 4.11 30.07
CA SER A 99 16.34 3.27 29.06
C SER A 99 17.23 2.96 27.86
N THR A 100 17.97 3.94 27.33
CA THR A 100 18.96 3.71 26.26
C THR A 100 20.07 2.75 26.72
N GLN A 101 20.49 2.84 27.99
CA GLN A 101 21.51 1.97 28.56
C GLN A 101 21.06 0.50 28.62
N ILE A 102 19.85 0.21 29.12
CA ILE A 102 19.34 -1.18 29.16
C ILE A 102 19.13 -1.76 27.75
N MET A 103 18.69 -0.95 26.78
CA MET A 103 18.56 -1.35 25.38
C MET A 103 19.90 -1.75 24.76
N HIS A 104 20.95 -0.96 25.02
CA HIS A 104 22.31 -1.29 24.61
C HIS A 104 22.75 -2.64 25.20
N TYR A 105 22.52 -2.86 26.49
CA TYR A 105 22.86 -4.13 27.14
C TYR A 105 22.09 -5.32 26.57
N LEU A 106 20.80 -5.20 26.32
CA LEU A 106 19.99 -6.28 25.75
C LEU A 106 20.46 -6.66 24.33
N ARG A 107 20.79 -5.68 23.48
CA ARG A 107 21.35 -5.94 22.14
C ARG A 107 22.67 -6.71 22.23
N ARG A 108 23.56 -6.30 23.14
CA ARG A 108 24.83 -7.02 23.34
C ARG A 108 24.62 -8.43 23.89
N ALA A 109 23.68 -8.58 24.81
CA ALA A 109 23.31 -9.87 25.37
C ALA A 109 22.76 -10.81 24.31
N ALA A 110 21.94 -10.32 23.38
CA ALA A 110 21.41 -11.12 22.28
C ALA A 110 22.54 -11.75 21.44
N VAL A 111 23.60 -10.99 21.15
CA VAL A 111 24.78 -11.49 20.42
C VAL A 111 25.57 -12.50 21.25
N VAL A 112 25.85 -12.16 22.50
CA VAL A 112 26.69 -12.97 23.39
C VAL A 112 26.02 -14.30 23.78
N ALA A 113 24.70 -14.25 24.00
CA ALA A 113 23.87 -15.36 24.46
C ALA A 113 23.19 -16.12 23.30
N ASP A 114 23.47 -15.78 22.04
CA ASP A 114 22.87 -16.44 20.86
C ASP A 114 21.33 -16.39 20.91
N GLY A 115 20.79 -15.22 21.28
CA GLY A 115 19.35 -14.97 21.42
C GLY A 115 18.66 -15.63 22.62
N LYS A 116 19.37 -16.41 23.44
CA LYS A 116 18.77 -17.21 24.53
C LYS A 116 18.37 -16.42 25.78
N MET A 117 18.80 -15.16 25.88
CA MET A 117 18.45 -14.27 26.99
C MET A 117 17.86 -12.96 26.45
N PRO A 118 16.55 -12.91 26.17
CA PRO A 118 15.91 -11.76 25.54
C PRO A 118 15.29 -10.77 26.55
N TRP A 119 15.49 -10.94 27.86
CA TRP A 119 14.77 -10.18 28.89
C TRP A 119 15.69 -9.24 29.68
N GLY A 120 15.20 -8.02 29.93
CA GLY A 120 15.87 -7.02 30.76
C GLY A 120 14.90 -6.35 31.74
N ILE A 121 15.36 -6.06 32.94
CA ILE A 121 14.62 -5.36 33.98
C ILE A 121 15.30 -4.02 34.22
N LEU A 122 14.55 -2.92 34.08
CA LEU A 122 15.01 -1.59 34.47
C LEU A 122 14.17 -1.12 35.65
N THR A 123 14.81 -0.69 36.73
CA THR A 123 14.07 -0.21 37.90
C THR A 123 14.81 0.86 38.69
N ASN A 124 14.06 1.82 39.23
CA ASN A 124 14.54 2.75 40.25
C ASN A 124 14.00 2.40 41.65
N GLY A 125 13.51 1.16 41.83
CA GLY A 125 12.84 0.69 43.04
C GLY A 125 11.34 1.02 43.10
N ARG A 126 10.91 2.15 42.52
CA ARG A 126 9.49 2.55 42.40
C ARG A 126 8.86 1.97 41.13
N HIS A 127 9.42 2.35 39.98
CA HIS A 127 9.01 1.85 38.67
C HIS A 127 9.79 0.57 38.37
N TRP A 128 9.09 -0.47 37.94
CA TRP A 128 9.67 -1.72 37.50
C TRP A 128 9.25 -1.97 36.06
N ARG A 129 10.23 -2.03 35.16
CA ARG A 129 10.01 -2.26 33.74
C ARG A 129 10.59 -3.59 33.30
N LEU A 130 9.83 -4.33 32.50
CA LEU A 130 10.28 -5.55 31.84
C LEU A 130 10.36 -5.32 30.33
N TYR A 131 11.59 -5.33 29.81
CA TYR A 131 11.92 -5.18 28.40
C TYR A 131 12.08 -6.55 27.73
N TYR A 132 11.65 -6.62 26.46
CA TYR A 132 11.82 -7.78 25.60
C TYR A 132 12.60 -7.41 24.33
N GLN A 133 13.73 -8.06 24.10
CA GLN A 133 14.64 -7.74 22.99
C GLN A 133 14.03 -7.96 21.60
N ASN A 134 13.02 -8.81 21.47
CA ASN A 134 12.33 -9.07 20.19
C ASN A 134 10.95 -8.38 20.11
N ALA A 135 10.75 -7.33 20.90
CA ALA A 135 9.65 -6.38 20.72
C ALA A 135 9.70 -5.72 19.34
N LEU A 136 8.57 -5.17 18.88
CA LEU A 136 8.53 -4.39 17.63
C LEU A 136 9.31 -3.08 17.82
N SER A 137 9.07 -2.41 18.95
CA SER A 137 9.95 -1.36 19.46
C SER A 137 10.37 -1.69 20.89
N VAL A 138 11.67 -1.95 21.08
CA VAL A 138 12.21 -2.28 22.41
C VAL A 138 12.11 -1.07 23.33
N ALA A 139 12.14 0.15 22.79
CA ALA A 139 11.98 1.36 23.58
C ALA A 139 10.55 1.54 24.13
N GLU A 140 9.55 0.82 23.62
CA GLU A 140 8.12 1.08 23.84
C GLU A 140 7.36 -0.11 24.40
N ASP A 141 7.59 -1.31 23.84
CA ASP A 141 6.85 -2.51 24.20
C ASP A 141 7.47 -3.14 25.46
N PHE A 142 7.40 -2.41 26.57
CA PHE A 142 7.78 -2.89 27.89
C PHE A 142 6.58 -2.88 28.83
N PHE A 143 6.58 -3.84 29.76
CA PHE A 143 5.61 -3.83 30.85
C PHE A 143 6.13 -2.95 31.99
N GLU A 144 5.37 -1.95 32.44
CA GLU A 144 5.70 -1.14 33.61
C GLU A 144 4.69 -1.34 34.73
N ILE A 145 5.19 -1.34 35.98
CA ILE A 145 4.36 -1.16 37.16
C ILE A 145 5.00 -0.16 38.13
N ASP A 146 4.20 0.83 38.55
CA ASP A 146 4.57 1.81 39.57
C ASP A 146 4.09 1.32 40.94
N LEU A 147 5.00 0.74 41.71
CA LEU A 147 4.69 0.26 43.06
C LEU A 147 4.32 1.41 44.00
N GLY A 148 4.76 2.64 43.71
CA GLY A 148 4.34 3.82 44.47
C GLY A 148 2.85 4.07 44.38
N LYS A 149 2.28 3.97 43.17
CA LYS A 149 0.83 4.06 42.93
C LYS A 149 0.06 2.92 43.58
N VAL A 150 0.53 1.68 43.39
CA VAL A 150 -0.11 0.47 43.95
C VAL A 150 -0.27 0.55 45.47
N PHE A 151 0.74 1.06 46.17
CA PHE A 151 0.72 1.15 47.63
C PHE A 151 0.29 2.53 48.17
N GLY A 152 -0.13 3.46 47.31
CA GLY A 152 -0.58 4.79 47.72
C GLY A 152 0.49 5.58 48.48
N LEU A 153 1.75 5.51 48.03
CA LEU A 153 2.84 6.27 48.64
C LEU A 153 2.60 7.78 48.46
N PRO A 154 3.03 8.63 49.41
CA PRO A 154 2.87 10.08 49.29
C PRO A 154 3.47 10.62 47.98
N GLY A 155 2.66 11.33 47.18
CA GLY A 155 3.06 11.86 45.86
C GLY A 155 2.95 10.87 44.70
N CYS A 156 2.34 9.70 44.92
CA CYS A 156 2.12 8.65 43.91
C CYS A 156 0.61 8.30 43.84
N GLU A 157 -0.25 9.28 43.60
CA GLU A 157 -1.70 9.02 43.48
C GLU A 157 -2.03 8.34 42.14
N PRO A 158 -3.02 7.43 42.08
CA PRO A 158 -3.49 6.84 40.83
C PRO A 158 -4.00 7.90 39.84
N ASP A 159 -3.82 7.62 38.55
CA ASP A 159 -4.41 8.45 37.50
C ASP A 159 -5.93 8.18 37.43
N LEU A 160 -6.71 9.07 36.83
CA LEU A 160 -8.19 8.95 36.82
C LEU A 160 -8.69 7.73 36.02
N LEU A 161 -7.93 7.31 34.99
CA LEU A 161 -8.22 6.14 34.15
C LEU A 161 -7.73 4.82 34.75
N ASP A 162 -6.94 4.88 35.83
CA ASP A 162 -6.68 3.69 36.61
C ASP A 162 -8.03 3.36 37.25
N GLU A 163 -8.71 2.33 36.72
CA GLU A 163 -9.74 1.66 37.53
C GLU A 163 -9.10 1.44 38.91
N PRO A 164 -9.80 1.66 40.03
CA PRO A 164 -9.26 1.35 41.34
C PRO A 164 -8.95 -0.15 41.39
N ILE A 165 -7.74 -0.49 41.00
CA ILE A 165 -7.23 -1.85 40.98
C ILE A 165 -7.01 -2.18 42.43
N ASP A 166 -7.58 -3.29 42.86
CA ASP A 166 -7.28 -3.88 44.16
C ASP A 166 -5.75 -3.95 44.32
N PRO A 167 -5.14 -3.24 45.30
CA PRO A 167 -3.69 -3.28 45.51
C PRO A 167 -3.16 -4.71 45.64
N ASP A 168 -3.96 -5.63 46.18
CA ASP A 168 -3.61 -7.05 46.24
C ASP A 168 -3.54 -7.69 44.85
N TYR A 169 -4.42 -7.30 43.92
CA TYR A 169 -4.37 -7.77 42.53
C TYR A 169 -3.15 -7.21 41.80
N ALA A 170 -2.89 -5.90 41.88
CA ALA A 170 -1.72 -5.28 41.26
C ALA A 170 -0.40 -5.87 41.81
N PHE A 171 -0.34 -6.13 43.11
CA PHE A 171 0.81 -6.78 43.73
C PHE A 171 0.97 -8.25 43.29
N ARG A 172 -0.13 -9.01 43.14
CA ARG A 172 -0.05 -10.37 42.56
C ARG A 172 0.46 -10.34 41.12
N LEU A 173 0.06 -9.34 40.34
CA LEU A 173 0.57 -9.15 38.99
C LEU A 173 2.07 -8.84 39.00
N PHE A 174 2.54 -7.95 39.89
CA PHE A 174 3.97 -7.70 40.09
C PHE A 174 4.74 -8.99 40.38
N VAL A 175 4.27 -9.79 41.33
CA VAL A 175 4.90 -11.07 41.69
C VAL A 175 4.88 -12.07 40.54
N LEU A 176 3.78 -12.13 39.78
CA LEU A 176 3.64 -13.01 38.63
C LEU A 176 4.56 -12.61 37.48
N ILE A 177 4.78 -11.31 37.25
CA ILE A 177 5.59 -10.81 36.14
C ILE A 177 7.08 -10.81 36.49
N PHE A 178 7.48 -10.25 37.63
CA PHE A 178 8.91 -10.15 37.98
C PHE A 178 9.45 -11.36 38.74
N GLY A 179 8.58 -12.31 39.09
CA GLY A 179 8.93 -13.55 39.77
C GLY A 179 9.75 -14.50 38.90
N ARG A 180 10.71 -15.21 39.50
CA ARG A 180 11.61 -16.16 38.81
C ARG A 180 10.87 -17.16 37.93
N GLU A 181 9.75 -17.72 38.41
CA GLU A 181 9.02 -18.75 37.67
C GLU A 181 8.44 -18.24 36.33
N ALA A 182 8.20 -16.94 36.19
CA ALA A 182 7.68 -16.34 34.97
C ALA A 182 8.65 -16.43 33.79
N PHE A 183 9.95 -16.45 34.09
CA PHE A 183 11.06 -16.53 33.12
C PHE A 183 11.43 -17.97 32.76
N ARG A 184 10.91 -18.97 33.49
CA ARG A 184 11.24 -20.37 33.24
C ARG A 184 10.39 -20.92 32.09
N PRO A 185 11.00 -21.62 31.12
CA PRO A 185 10.24 -22.31 30.09
C PRO A 185 9.33 -23.40 30.69
N SER A 186 8.09 -23.48 30.22
CA SER A 186 7.18 -24.61 30.44
C SER A 186 7.69 -25.90 29.76
N GLU A 187 7.00 -27.03 29.96
CA GLU A 187 7.31 -28.28 29.26
C GLU A 187 7.27 -28.16 27.73
N GLN A 188 6.53 -27.17 27.20
CA GLN A 188 6.46 -26.84 25.77
C GLN A 188 7.54 -25.84 25.33
N GLY A 189 8.47 -25.47 26.21
CA GLY A 189 9.61 -24.60 25.92
C GLY A 189 9.32 -23.10 25.94
N ARG A 190 8.12 -22.64 26.33
CA ARG A 190 7.74 -21.22 26.38
C ARG A 190 7.60 -20.72 27.82
N SER A 191 8.13 -19.53 28.12
CA SER A 191 7.96 -18.87 29.42
C SER A 191 6.57 -18.26 29.57
N PHE A 192 6.18 -17.88 30.79
CA PHE A 192 4.89 -17.21 31.05
C PHE A 192 4.76 -15.92 30.21
N HIS A 193 5.83 -15.14 30.12
CA HIS A 193 5.83 -13.88 29.35
C HIS A 193 5.53 -14.08 27.87
N LEU A 194 6.11 -15.11 27.24
CA LEU A 194 5.84 -15.40 25.83
C LEU A 194 4.38 -15.79 25.61
N ILE A 195 3.81 -16.59 26.53
CA ILE A 195 2.39 -16.96 26.48
C ILE A 195 1.50 -15.73 26.68
N ALA A 196 1.85 -14.86 27.63
CA ALA A 196 1.10 -13.64 27.90
C ALA A 196 1.11 -12.67 26.70
N ILE A 197 2.26 -12.50 26.03
CA ILE A 197 2.37 -11.68 24.82
C ILE A 197 1.53 -12.27 23.68
N GLU A 198 1.57 -13.59 23.47
CA GLU A 198 0.74 -14.26 22.44
C GLU A 198 -0.76 -14.05 22.72
N ASP A 199 -1.18 -14.21 23.97
CA ASP A 199 -2.59 -14.08 24.34
C ASP A 199 -3.06 -12.61 24.32
N ALA A 200 -2.21 -11.66 24.69
CA ALA A 200 -2.48 -10.22 24.55
C ALA A 200 -2.72 -9.84 23.09
N ARG A 201 -1.84 -10.27 22.17
CA ARG A 201 -2.00 -10.02 20.73
C ARG A 201 -3.30 -10.61 20.17
N ARG A 202 -3.67 -11.83 20.60
CA ARG A 202 -4.94 -12.46 20.19
C ARG A 202 -6.16 -11.71 20.74
N TRP A 203 -6.03 -11.14 21.93
CA TRP A 203 -7.07 -10.31 22.53
C TRP A 203 -7.22 -9.00 21.76
N GLU A 204 -6.14 -8.28 21.50
CA GLU A 204 -6.13 -7.05 20.70
C GLU A 204 -6.74 -7.26 19.32
N GLU A 205 -6.35 -8.33 18.62
CA GLU A 205 -6.89 -8.65 17.30
C GLU A 205 -8.40 -8.93 17.33
N ARG A 206 -8.89 -9.54 18.41
CA ARG A 206 -10.33 -9.76 18.62
C ARG A 206 -11.03 -8.43 18.87
N VAL A 207 -10.51 -7.59 19.76
CA VAL A 207 -11.09 -6.27 20.07
C VAL A 207 -11.12 -5.39 18.82
N ARG A 208 -10.03 -5.36 18.05
CA ARG A 208 -9.95 -4.65 16.76
C ARG A 208 -11.04 -5.12 15.82
N LYS A 209 -11.20 -6.43 15.64
CA LYS A 209 -12.24 -7.00 14.76
C LYS A 209 -13.64 -6.61 15.22
N ASP A 210 -13.94 -6.79 16.50
CA ASP A 210 -15.26 -6.49 17.04
C ASP A 210 -15.59 -4.99 16.95
N LEU A 211 -14.59 -4.11 17.18
CA LEU A 211 -14.71 -2.66 16.99
C LEU A 211 -14.93 -2.31 15.52
N ALA A 212 -14.16 -2.91 14.60
CA ALA A 212 -14.38 -2.76 13.16
C ALA A 212 -15.83 -3.12 12.80
N ASP A 213 -16.27 -4.33 13.12
CA ASP A 213 -17.62 -4.82 12.81
C ASP A 213 -18.69 -3.87 13.38
N THR A 214 -18.50 -3.37 14.61
CA THR A 214 -19.39 -2.39 15.25
C THR A 214 -19.44 -1.05 14.50
N VAL A 215 -18.26 -0.54 14.10
CA VAL A 215 -18.15 0.69 13.32
C VAL A 215 -18.87 0.54 11.97
N PHE A 216 -18.69 -0.60 11.30
CA PHE A 216 -19.24 -0.87 9.97
C PHE A 216 -20.75 -1.13 9.97
N GLU A 217 -21.21 -1.98 10.87
CA GLU A 217 -22.59 -2.48 10.85
C GLU A 217 -23.55 -1.53 11.58
N THR A 218 -23.02 -0.70 12.49
CA THR A 218 -23.86 0.15 13.37
C THR A 218 -23.52 1.63 13.24
N VAL A 219 -22.29 2.03 13.54
CA VAL A 219 -21.97 3.46 13.74
C VAL A 219 -21.99 4.23 12.42
N PHE A 220 -21.27 3.75 11.40
CA PHE A 220 -21.15 4.45 10.13
C PHE A 220 -22.51 4.58 9.39
N PRO A 221 -23.36 3.54 9.29
CA PRO A 221 -24.70 3.66 8.74
C PRO A 221 -25.60 4.66 9.48
N GLU A 222 -25.53 4.68 10.81
CA GLU A 222 -26.29 5.63 11.64
C GLU A 222 -25.85 7.07 11.34
N LEU A 223 -24.53 7.32 11.26
CA LEU A 223 -23.99 8.65 10.95
C LEU A 223 -24.39 9.12 9.55
N ILE A 224 -24.29 8.26 8.51
CA ILE A 224 -24.70 8.60 7.14
C ILE A 224 -26.17 9.05 7.10
N THR A 225 -27.04 8.29 7.76
CA THR A 225 -28.47 8.58 7.82
C THR A 225 -28.73 9.88 8.58
N ALA A 226 -28.15 10.02 9.76
CA ALA A 226 -28.37 11.16 10.63
C ALA A 226 -27.88 12.48 10.03
N ILE A 227 -26.67 12.47 9.45
CA ILE A 227 -26.06 13.64 8.82
C ILE A 227 -26.90 14.11 7.63
N SER A 228 -27.35 13.18 6.78
CA SER A 228 -28.22 13.54 5.65
C SER A 228 -29.57 14.11 6.11
N LEU A 229 -30.11 13.68 7.25
CA LEU A 229 -31.39 14.17 7.78
C LEU A 229 -31.26 15.49 8.55
N ALA A 230 -30.09 15.78 9.09
CA ALA A 230 -29.81 16.98 9.85
C ALA A 230 -29.45 18.19 8.97
N ASP A 231 -29.17 18.00 7.67
CA ASP A 231 -28.83 19.08 6.75
C ASP A 231 -30.02 20.01 6.48
N PRO A 232 -29.97 21.29 6.92
CA PRO A 232 -31.03 22.26 6.64
C PRO A 232 -31.13 22.62 5.14
N ASP A 233 -30.02 22.49 4.39
CA ASP A 233 -29.91 22.84 2.97
C ASP A 233 -29.96 21.58 2.08
N ARG A 234 -30.51 20.48 2.60
CA ARG A 234 -30.63 19.22 1.87
C ARG A 234 -31.36 19.42 0.53
N PRO A 235 -30.76 19.01 -0.62
CA PRO A 235 -31.40 19.11 -1.92
C PRO A 235 -32.71 18.32 -2.01
N GLU A 236 -33.70 18.83 -2.76
CA GLU A 236 -34.96 18.12 -3.01
C GLU A 236 -34.74 16.83 -3.81
N THR A 237 -33.79 16.86 -4.76
CA THR A 237 -33.33 15.69 -5.52
C THR A 237 -31.88 15.40 -5.17
N LEU A 238 -31.63 14.25 -4.56
CA LEU A 238 -30.27 13.85 -4.21
C LEU A 238 -29.52 13.37 -5.47
N ASP A 239 -28.26 13.78 -5.59
CA ASP A 239 -27.33 13.28 -6.59
C ASP A 239 -26.10 12.63 -5.94
N ASP A 240 -25.29 11.95 -6.75
CA ASP A 240 -24.09 11.26 -6.29
C ASP A 240 -23.10 12.22 -5.62
N GLY A 241 -23.10 13.50 -6.02
CA GLY A 241 -22.24 14.54 -5.43
C GLY A 241 -22.62 14.86 -3.98
N TYR A 242 -23.91 15.00 -3.69
CA TYR A 242 -24.39 15.19 -2.32
C TYR A 242 -24.19 13.94 -1.46
N ALA A 243 -24.46 12.75 -2.00
CA ALA A 243 -24.22 11.50 -1.29
C ALA A 243 -22.75 11.39 -0.86
N GLU A 244 -21.82 11.73 -1.75
CA GLU A 244 -20.39 11.76 -1.45
C GLU A 244 -20.01 12.78 -0.38
N GLN A 245 -20.65 13.96 -0.35
CA GLN A 245 -20.47 14.94 0.74
C GLN A 245 -20.93 14.38 2.09
N VAL A 246 -22.07 13.69 2.14
CA VAL A 246 -22.56 13.01 3.35
C VAL A 246 -21.57 11.94 3.80
N ARG A 247 -21.04 11.15 2.86
CA ARG A 247 -20.03 10.12 3.13
C ARG A 247 -18.78 10.72 3.78
N GLN A 248 -18.24 11.78 3.17
CA GLN A 248 -17.06 12.48 3.69
C GLN A 248 -17.32 13.06 5.09
N ALA A 249 -18.46 13.71 5.30
CA ALA A 249 -18.85 14.25 6.60
C ALA A 249 -18.95 13.17 7.69
N ALA A 250 -19.57 12.02 7.38
CA ALA A 250 -19.67 10.89 8.31
C ALA A 250 -18.29 10.32 8.68
N MET A 251 -17.39 10.22 7.70
CA MET A 251 -16.01 9.77 7.94
C MET A 251 -15.24 10.75 8.83
N PHE A 252 -15.28 12.05 8.51
CA PHE A 252 -14.61 13.07 9.32
C PHE A 252 -15.09 13.06 10.77
N LEU A 253 -16.41 13.00 10.98
CA LEU A 253 -16.96 12.95 12.33
C LEU A 253 -16.54 11.67 13.09
N LEU A 254 -16.63 10.51 12.44
CA LEU A 254 -16.20 9.24 13.04
C LEU A 254 -14.70 9.27 13.41
N TYR A 255 -13.86 9.82 12.53
CA TYR A 255 -12.42 9.90 12.75
C TYR A 255 -12.07 10.86 13.89
N ARG A 256 -12.76 11.99 13.99
CA ARG A 256 -12.62 12.91 15.12
C ARG A 256 -13.00 12.25 16.45
N LEU A 257 -14.11 11.50 16.47
CA LEU A 257 -14.52 10.76 17.66
C LEU A 257 -13.48 9.72 18.06
N LEU A 258 -13.03 8.87 17.13
CA LEU A 258 -12.01 7.86 17.39
C LEU A 258 -10.67 8.47 17.81
N PHE A 259 -10.28 9.61 17.22
CA PHE A 259 -9.08 10.34 17.62
C PHE A 259 -9.18 10.82 19.06
N VAL A 260 -10.29 11.47 19.45
CA VAL A 260 -10.48 11.97 20.82
C VAL A 260 -10.52 10.81 21.81
N LEU A 261 -11.24 9.71 21.50
CA LEU A 261 -11.25 8.51 22.33
C LEU A 261 -9.84 7.97 22.57
N TYR A 262 -9.05 7.86 21.49
CA TYR A 262 -7.68 7.36 21.55
C TYR A 262 -6.76 8.32 22.33
N ALA A 263 -6.89 9.63 22.10
CA ALA A 263 -6.06 10.66 22.72
C ALA A 263 -6.35 10.81 24.21
N GLU A 264 -7.61 10.78 24.63
CA GLU A 264 -8.01 10.79 26.04
C GLU A 264 -7.55 9.53 26.78
N ASP A 265 -7.78 8.32 26.23
CA ASP A 265 -7.39 7.05 26.88
C ASP A 265 -5.86 6.92 27.06
N ARG A 266 -5.07 7.63 26.23
CA ARG A 266 -3.60 7.72 26.36
C ARG A 266 -3.09 8.90 27.17
N ASN A 267 -3.98 9.69 27.79
CA ASN A 267 -3.63 10.93 28.51
C ASN A 267 -2.83 11.92 27.63
N LEU A 268 -3.15 12.00 26.35
CA LEU A 268 -2.55 12.94 25.41
C LEU A 268 -3.25 14.30 25.46
N LEU A 269 -4.54 14.32 25.83
CA LEU A 269 -5.29 15.54 26.11
C LEU A 269 -5.24 15.86 27.62
N PRO A 270 -5.46 17.14 28.02
CA PRO A 270 -5.46 17.58 29.41
C PRO A 270 -6.32 16.71 30.33
N ASP A 271 -5.98 16.67 31.62
CA ASP A 271 -6.66 15.82 32.58
C ASP A 271 -8.12 16.22 32.85
N GLU A 272 -8.92 15.28 33.37
CA GLU A 272 -10.31 15.53 33.74
C GLU A 272 -10.49 16.06 35.18
N ARG A 273 -9.43 16.64 35.76
CA ARG A 273 -9.47 17.34 37.04
C ARG A 273 -9.35 18.86 36.85
N GLY A 274 -8.92 19.30 35.66
CA GLY A 274 -8.87 20.69 35.22
C GLY A 274 -10.10 21.18 34.45
N PRO A 275 -10.01 22.34 33.78
CA PRO A 275 -11.13 22.96 33.07
C PRO A 275 -11.68 22.13 31.90
N TYR A 276 -10.87 21.25 31.31
CA TYR A 276 -11.27 20.34 30.23
C TYR A 276 -12.27 19.25 30.67
N ALA A 277 -12.30 18.94 31.97
CA ALA A 277 -13.06 17.83 32.53
C ALA A 277 -14.53 17.81 32.17
N ASP A 278 -15.18 18.97 32.13
CA ASP A 278 -16.62 19.08 31.88
C ASP A 278 -16.98 18.88 30.40
N TYR A 279 -15.97 18.89 29.53
CA TYR A 279 -16.11 18.74 28.07
C TYR A 279 -15.63 17.40 27.56
N CYS A 280 -14.68 16.74 28.24
CA CYS A 280 -14.04 15.51 27.77
C CYS A 280 -15.05 14.42 27.35
N LEU A 281 -14.68 13.68 26.31
CA LEU A 281 -15.48 12.62 25.75
C LEU A 281 -15.63 11.48 26.75
N THR A 282 -14.62 11.15 27.56
CA THR A 282 -14.71 10.13 28.63
C THR A 282 -15.91 10.32 29.54
N ARG A 283 -16.13 11.53 30.08
CA ARG A 283 -17.32 11.80 30.90
C ARG A 283 -18.61 11.66 30.12
N LEU A 284 -18.62 12.10 28.86
CA LEU A 284 -19.76 11.92 27.98
C LEU A 284 -20.07 10.43 27.75
N ARG A 285 -19.06 9.56 27.62
CA ARG A 285 -19.24 8.09 27.49
C ARG A 285 -19.92 7.50 28.73
N GLU A 286 -19.52 7.92 29.93
CA GLU A 286 -20.12 7.46 31.19
C GLU A 286 -21.55 8.00 31.38
N GLU A 287 -21.80 9.29 31.09
CA GLU A 287 -23.16 9.86 31.14
C GLU A 287 -24.12 9.11 30.20
N ILE A 288 -23.68 8.77 28.99
CA ILE A 288 -24.47 8.01 28.00
C ILE A 288 -24.74 6.59 28.50
N LYS A 289 -23.72 5.90 29.02
CA LYS A 289 -23.82 4.55 29.59
C LYS A 289 -24.76 4.50 30.78
N GLU A 290 -24.64 5.42 31.74
CA GLU A 290 -25.51 5.49 32.92
C GLU A 290 -26.98 5.63 32.52
N ARG A 291 -27.29 6.57 31.61
CA ARG A 291 -28.66 6.74 31.08
C ARG A 291 -29.16 5.49 30.35
N HIS A 292 -28.30 4.85 29.57
CA HIS A 292 -28.63 3.60 28.87
C HIS A 292 -28.97 2.47 29.86
N VAL A 293 -28.13 2.25 30.87
CA VAL A 293 -28.34 1.23 31.93
C VAL A 293 -29.61 1.52 32.72
N GLN A 294 -29.90 2.79 33.01
CA GLN A 294 -31.12 3.23 33.70
C GLN A 294 -32.37 3.23 32.79
N ARG A 295 -32.23 2.86 31.51
CA ARG A 295 -33.30 2.91 30.48
C ARG A 295 -33.96 4.28 30.36
N GLN A 296 -33.19 5.35 30.58
CA GLN A 296 -33.64 6.72 30.39
C GLN A 296 -33.47 7.10 28.92
N ALA A 297 -34.53 7.61 28.29
CA ALA A 297 -34.45 8.10 26.93
C ALA A 297 -33.54 9.35 26.86
N GLN A 298 -32.70 9.42 25.83
CA GLN A 298 -31.98 10.64 25.51
C GLN A 298 -32.96 11.71 25.01
N LEU A 299 -32.60 12.98 25.18
CA LEU A 299 -33.46 14.08 24.78
C LEU A 299 -33.34 14.29 23.25
N ALA A 300 -34.33 13.81 22.49
CA ALA A 300 -34.31 13.82 21.02
C ALA A 300 -34.13 15.21 20.35
N ARG A 301 -34.42 16.32 21.06
CA ARG A 301 -34.23 17.70 20.58
C ARG A 301 -33.01 18.40 21.16
N SER A 302 -32.36 17.82 22.16
CA SER A 302 -31.16 18.39 22.75
C SER A 302 -29.97 18.13 21.82
N THR A 303 -29.05 19.09 21.78
CA THR A 303 -27.80 19.05 21.01
C THR A 303 -26.61 19.39 21.92
N ALA A 304 -26.75 19.12 23.22
CA ALA A 304 -25.74 19.44 24.22
C ALA A 304 -24.46 18.63 24.00
N TYR A 305 -24.58 17.36 23.60
CA TYR A 305 -23.43 16.52 23.26
C TYR A 305 -22.69 17.06 22.04
N TRP A 306 -23.42 17.54 21.02
CA TRP A 306 -22.83 18.16 19.84
C TRP A 306 -22.04 19.43 20.21
N SER A 307 -22.62 20.32 21.02
CA SER A 307 -21.93 21.54 21.45
C SER A 307 -20.65 21.25 22.24
N ARG A 308 -20.62 20.20 23.08
CA ARG A 308 -19.39 19.76 23.76
C ARG A 308 -18.33 19.30 22.76
N LEU A 309 -18.72 18.48 21.77
CA LEU A 309 -17.82 18.03 20.71
C LEU A 309 -17.30 19.20 19.87
N GLU A 310 -18.12 20.20 19.52
CA GLU A 310 -17.69 21.43 18.83
C GLU A 310 -16.60 22.15 19.64
N THR A 311 -16.75 22.25 20.97
CA THR A 311 -15.73 22.83 21.85
C THR A 311 -14.43 22.00 21.84
N ILE A 312 -14.51 20.67 21.97
CA ILE A 312 -13.33 19.80 21.94
C ILE A 312 -12.61 19.92 20.58
N PHE A 313 -13.35 19.85 19.47
CA PHE A 313 -12.77 19.91 18.12
C PHE A 313 -12.13 21.26 17.84
N GLY A 314 -12.79 22.36 18.25
CA GLY A 314 -12.24 23.71 18.15
C GLY A 314 -10.96 23.87 18.97
N ALA A 315 -10.96 23.42 20.23
CA ALA A 315 -9.80 23.48 21.10
C ALA A 315 -8.62 22.67 20.56
N ILE A 316 -8.85 21.47 19.99
CA ILE A 316 -7.79 20.69 19.35
C ILE A 316 -7.26 21.41 18.10
N SER A 317 -8.13 22.04 17.30
CA SER A 317 -7.72 22.73 16.07
C SER A 317 -6.92 24.00 16.32
N GLU A 318 -7.44 24.90 17.16
CA GLU A 318 -6.97 26.28 17.33
C GLU A 318 -6.22 26.51 18.63
N GLY A 319 -6.26 25.54 19.56
CA GLY A 319 -5.80 25.70 20.93
C GLY A 319 -6.85 26.40 21.80
N ASP A 320 -6.81 26.13 23.11
CA ASP A 320 -7.65 26.76 24.11
C ASP A 320 -6.92 26.79 25.45
N ASP A 321 -6.36 27.95 25.80
CA ASP A 321 -5.63 28.16 27.06
C ASP A 321 -6.54 28.00 28.29
N ASP A 322 -7.84 28.30 28.17
CA ASP A 322 -8.81 28.13 29.27
C ASP A 322 -9.08 26.66 29.55
N LEU A 323 -9.10 25.82 28.51
CA LEU A 323 -9.18 24.35 28.64
C LEU A 323 -7.82 23.69 28.88
N GLY A 324 -6.72 24.44 28.76
CA GLY A 324 -5.36 23.92 28.86
C GLY A 324 -4.94 23.08 27.65
N ILE A 325 -5.61 23.24 26.50
CA ILE A 325 -5.33 22.47 25.28
C ILE A 325 -4.40 23.31 24.39
N PRO A 326 -3.17 22.84 24.08
CA PRO A 326 -2.36 23.51 23.08
C PRO A 326 -2.97 23.33 21.68
N PRO A 327 -2.68 24.25 20.75
CA PRO A 327 -3.13 24.12 19.37
C PRO A 327 -2.47 22.91 18.70
N TYR A 328 -3.25 21.88 18.44
CA TYR A 328 -2.79 20.68 17.76
C TYR A 328 -2.96 20.76 16.24
N ASN A 329 -3.28 21.92 15.68
CA ASN A 329 -3.32 22.18 14.24
C ASN A 329 -4.53 21.54 13.51
N GLY A 330 -5.16 22.32 12.63
CA GLY A 330 -6.38 21.95 11.92
C GLY A 330 -6.15 21.16 10.62
N GLY A 331 -5.76 19.88 10.70
CA GLY A 331 -5.96 18.94 9.59
C GLY A 331 -7.38 18.38 9.65
N LEU A 332 -7.51 17.16 10.20
CA LEU A 332 -8.78 16.53 10.54
C LEU A 332 -9.74 17.44 11.32
N PHE A 333 -9.23 18.35 12.15
CA PHE A 333 -10.03 19.25 13.00
C PHE A 333 -10.18 20.68 12.46
N ALA A 334 -9.61 21.00 11.28
CA ALA A 334 -9.76 22.36 10.72
C ALA A 334 -11.23 22.74 10.57
N ALA A 335 -11.51 24.03 10.74
CA ALA A 335 -12.77 24.62 10.35
C ALA A 335 -13.01 24.36 8.85
N GLU A 336 -13.91 23.43 8.55
CA GLU A 336 -14.06 22.84 7.21
C GLU A 336 -14.73 23.77 6.17
N GLY A 337 -14.72 25.09 6.39
CA GLY A 337 -15.38 26.06 5.50
C GLY A 337 -16.83 25.68 5.20
N ASN A 338 -17.15 25.51 3.90
CA ASN A 338 -18.49 25.17 3.39
C ASN A 338 -18.84 23.66 3.48
N SER A 339 -18.19 22.88 4.34
CA SER A 339 -18.51 21.46 4.47
C SER A 339 -19.92 21.24 5.04
N LEU A 340 -20.38 20.00 4.96
CA LEU A 340 -21.68 19.62 5.49
C LEU A 340 -21.68 19.62 7.03
N LEU A 341 -20.57 19.27 7.70
CA LEU A 341 -20.49 19.27 9.16
C LEU A 341 -20.62 20.67 9.78
N SER A 342 -20.21 21.74 9.07
CA SER A 342 -20.23 23.11 9.61
C SER A 342 -21.62 23.72 9.69
N ARG A 343 -22.64 23.14 9.03
CA ARG A 343 -24.02 23.65 9.01
C ARG A 343 -25.06 22.75 9.69
N ILE A 344 -24.66 21.61 10.26
CA ILE A 344 -25.57 20.67 10.94
C ILE A 344 -25.37 20.66 12.45
N LYS A 345 -26.39 20.14 13.17
CA LYS A 345 -26.26 19.73 14.58
C LYS A 345 -26.97 18.39 14.79
N LEU A 346 -26.24 17.39 15.28
CA LEU A 346 -26.82 16.09 15.60
C LEU A 346 -27.44 16.10 17.00
N SER A 347 -28.57 15.38 17.16
CA SER A 347 -29.23 15.28 18.46
C SER A 347 -28.46 14.38 19.44
N ASP A 348 -28.67 14.60 20.74
CA ASP A 348 -28.07 13.79 21.81
C ASP A 348 -28.46 12.31 21.68
N GLU A 349 -29.66 12.00 21.17
CA GLU A 349 -30.08 10.63 20.88
C GLU A 349 -29.23 9.98 19.78
N THR A 350 -28.97 10.72 18.71
CA THR A 350 -28.15 10.27 17.58
C THR A 350 -26.71 10.05 18.02
N LEU A 351 -26.12 11.04 18.70
CA LEU A 351 -24.75 10.94 19.19
C LEU A 351 -24.60 9.82 20.21
N ALA A 352 -25.59 9.57 21.07
CA ALA A 352 -25.56 8.43 21.98
C ALA A 352 -25.56 7.08 21.26
N LYS A 353 -26.31 6.95 20.16
CA LYS A 353 -26.30 5.73 19.31
C LYS A 353 -24.96 5.49 18.63
N ALA A 354 -24.20 6.55 18.35
CA ALA A 354 -22.85 6.44 17.80
C ALA A 354 -21.78 6.21 18.88
N ILE A 355 -21.79 7.00 19.96
CA ILE A 355 -20.73 6.99 20.99
C ILE A 355 -20.81 5.75 21.88
N LEU A 356 -22.00 5.29 22.27
CA LEU A 356 -22.13 4.12 23.15
C LEU A 356 -21.43 2.86 22.58
N PRO A 357 -21.70 2.42 21.34
CA PRO A 357 -21.04 1.24 20.77
C PRO A 357 -19.55 1.46 20.48
N LEU A 358 -19.10 2.70 20.22
CA LEU A 358 -17.66 3.02 20.17
C LEU A 358 -16.98 2.93 21.54
N SER A 359 -17.75 3.06 22.61
CA SER A 359 -17.22 3.19 23.98
C SER A 359 -17.27 1.92 24.79
N HIS A 360 -18.24 1.06 24.49
CA HIS A 360 -18.57 -0.09 25.31
C HIS A 360 -18.94 -1.30 24.45
N ARG A 361 -18.51 -2.46 24.91
CA ARG A 361 -18.89 -3.76 24.35
C ARG A 361 -19.81 -4.49 25.31
N GLU A 362 -20.83 -5.15 24.79
CA GLU A 362 -21.65 -6.07 25.59
C GLU A 362 -20.96 -7.44 25.72
N GLU A 363 -20.67 -7.85 26.96
CA GLU A 363 -20.08 -9.15 27.28
C GLU A 363 -20.81 -9.73 28.50
N GLU A 364 -21.36 -10.94 28.35
CA GLU A 364 -22.16 -11.62 29.39
C GLU A 364 -23.30 -10.77 29.98
N GLY A 365 -23.91 -9.91 29.16
CA GLY A 365 -25.00 -9.01 29.58
C GLY A 365 -24.54 -7.81 30.40
N ARG A 366 -23.23 -7.48 30.38
CA ARG A 366 -22.66 -6.27 30.97
C ARG A 366 -21.96 -5.45 29.90
N LEU A 367 -22.10 -4.13 29.99
CA LEU A 367 -21.30 -3.20 29.18
C LEU A 367 -19.90 -3.09 29.79
N ARG A 368 -18.90 -3.58 29.07
CA ARG A 368 -17.48 -3.39 29.39
C ARG A 368 -16.91 -2.24 28.59
N TYR A 369 -16.04 -1.46 29.24
CA TYR A 369 -15.35 -0.35 28.62
C TYR A 369 -14.39 -0.84 27.53
N ILE A 370 -14.34 -0.14 26.40
CA ILE A 370 -13.31 -0.32 25.37
C ILE A 370 -12.18 0.64 25.71
N ASN A 371 -11.04 0.09 26.12
CA ASN A 371 -9.83 0.86 26.39
C ASN A 371 -9.01 1.01 25.10
N TYR A 372 -8.98 2.22 24.54
CA TYR A 372 -8.23 2.49 23.31
C TYR A 372 -6.72 2.51 23.52
N ARG A 373 -6.24 2.56 24.78
CA ARG A 373 -4.81 2.40 25.12
C ARG A 373 -4.26 1.03 24.69
N ASP A 374 -5.11 0.00 24.71
CA ASP A 374 -4.72 -1.37 24.37
C ASP A 374 -4.68 -1.61 22.85
N LEU A 375 -5.19 -0.68 22.04
CA LEU A 375 -5.16 -0.76 20.58
C LEU A 375 -3.95 0.02 20.05
N SER A 376 -3.17 -0.61 19.18
CA SER A 376 -2.09 0.08 18.46
C SER A 376 -2.62 1.02 17.38
N VAL A 377 -1.85 2.05 17.04
CA VAL A 377 -2.20 2.99 15.94
C VAL A 377 -2.41 2.24 14.63
N GLN A 378 -1.60 1.22 14.37
CA GLN A 378 -1.65 0.37 13.18
C GLN A 378 -2.99 -0.39 13.09
N GLN A 379 -3.45 -0.95 14.21
CA GLN A 379 -4.74 -1.63 14.28
C GLN A 379 -5.90 -0.66 14.02
N LEU A 380 -5.82 0.57 14.54
CA LEU A 380 -6.80 1.62 14.25
C LEU A 380 -6.77 2.03 12.77
N GLY A 381 -5.57 2.17 12.20
CA GLY A 381 -5.30 2.34 10.76
C GLY A 381 -6.06 1.34 9.90
N SER A 382 -6.01 0.05 10.26
CA SER A 382 -6.72 -1.01 9.52
C SER A 382 -8.25 -0.87 9.53
N ILE A 383 -8.82 -0.34 10.63
CA ILE A 383 -10.26 -0.05 10.73
C ILE A 383 -10.59 1.08 9.76
N TYR A 384 -9.78 2.13 9.75
CA TYR A 384 -9.96 3.27 8.87
C TYR A 384 -9.85 2.92 7.38
N GLU A 385 -8.86 2.11 6.99
CA GLU A 385 -8.71 1.63 5.60
C GLU A 385 -9.93 0.87 5.14
N SER A 386 -10.47 0.01 6.01
CA SER A 386 -11.66 -0.77 5.69
C SER A 386 -12.91 0.12 5.49
N ILE A 387 -12.97 1.32 6.11
CA ILE A 387 -14.06 2.31 5.88
C ILE A 387 -13.96 2.98 4.51
N LEU A 388 -12.75 3.18 3.99
CA LEU A 388 -12.55 3.80 2.67
C LEU A 388 -13.19 3.00 1.53
N GLU A 389 -13.46 1.71 1.76
CA GLU A 389 -13.97 0.77 0.77
C GLU A 389 -15.49 0.82 0.62
N TYR A 390 -16.20 1.51 1.52
CA TYR A 390 -17.65 1.65 1.47
C TYR A 390 -18.03 2.86 0.64
N GLY A 391 -18.84 2.61 -0.39
CA GLY A 391 -19.55 3.65 -1.13
C GLY A 391 -20.82 4.05 -0.42
N VAL A 392 -21.53 5.00 -1.01
CA VAL A 392 -22.90 5.35 -0.65
C VAL A 392 -23.79 5.19 -1.86
N GLU A 393 -25.07 4.91 -1.63
CA GLU A 393 -26.09 4.94 -2.67
C GLU A 393 -27.36 5.63 -2.18
N ILE A 394 -28.10 6.18 -3.15
CA ILE A 394 -29.35 6.87 -2.91
C ILE A 394 -30.48 5.88 -3.13
N GLU A 395 -31.32 5.68 -2.12
CA GLU A 395 -32.53 4.88 -2.25
C GLU A 395 -33.63 5.60 -3.02
N GLU A 396 -34.57 4.83 -3.57
CA GLU A 396 -35.83 5.36 -4.12
C GLU A 396 -36.63 6.18 -3.10
N THR A 397 -36.41 5.94 -1.80
CA THR A 397 -37.00 6.68 -0.68
C THR A 397 -36.38 8.07 -0.47
N GLY A 398 -35.33 8.39 -1.22
CA GLY A 398 -34.57 9.64 -1.09
C GLY A 398 -33.62 9.66 0.10
N THR A 399 -33.24 8.51 0.67
CA THR A 399 -32.25 8.39 1.75
C THR A 399 -30.89 7.95 1.22
N VAL A 400 -29.82 8.41 1.86
CA VAL A 400 -28.46 7.94 1.58
C VAL A 400 -28.16 6.76 2.49
N ARG A 401 -27.70 5.65 1.93
CA ARG A 401 -27.25 4.49 2.72
C ARG A 401 -25.86 4.02 2.30
N PRO A 402 -25.07 3.45 3.22
CA PRO A 402 -23.81 2.84 2.86
C PRO A 402 -24.05 1.64 1.94
N ARG A 403 -23.17 1.49 0.95
CA ARG A 403 -23.13 0.35 0.04
C ARG A 403 -21.82 -0.38 0.26
N SER A 404 -21.88 -1.63 0.70
CA SER A 404 -20.72 -2.51 0.72
C SER A 404 -20.29 -2.76 -0.72
N ASP A 405 -19.16 -2.19 -1.12
CA ASP A 405 -18.62 -2.37 -2.46
C ASP A 405 -17.43 -3.34 -2.36
N ASN A 406 -17.72 -4.64 -2.23
CA ASN A 406 -16.68 -5.68 -2.26
C ASN A 406 -15.85 -5.63 -3.56
N GLU A 407 -16.39 -5.03 -4.63
CA GLU A 407 -15.66 -4.76 -5.87
C GLU A 407 -14.74 -3.54 -5.75
N ALA A 408 -14.99 -2.57 -4.86
CA ALA A 408 -14.11 -1.43 -4.61
C ALA A 408 -12.76 -1.87 -4.03
N ARG A 409 -12.76 -2.85 -3.11
CA ARG A 409 -11.53 -3.53 -2.61
C ARG A 409 -10.68 -4.11 -3.73
N HIS A 410 -11.32 -4.82 -4.66
CA HIS A 410 -10.62 -5.42 -5.81
C HIS A 410 -10.13 -4.37 -6.81
N ARG A 411 -10.88 -3.27 -6.98
CA ARG A 411 -10.55 -2.16 -7.88
C ARG A 411 -9.45 -1.23 -7.35
N SER A 412 -9.41 -0.98 -6.04
CA SER A 412 -8.35 -0.18 -5.41
C SER A 412 -7.05 -0.97 -5.26
N GLY A 413 -7.15 -2.30 -5.10
CA GLY A 413 -6.00 -3.18 -4.90
C GLY A 413 -5.23 -2.92 -3.60
N SER A 414 -5.83 -2.17 -2.67
CA SER A 414 -5.25 -1.77 -1.38
C SER A 414 -5.53 -2.83 -0.32
N TYR A 415 -4.48 -3.53 0.12
CA TYR A 415 -4.57 -4.51 1.21
C TYR A 415 -3.66 -4.09 2.35
N TYR A 416 -4.19 -4.11 3.58
CA TYR A 416 -3.38 -3.93 4.78
C TYR A 416 -2.22 -4.93 4.79
N THR A 417 -1.03 -4.44 5.08
CA THR A 417 0.18 -5.27 5.07
C THR A 417 0.46 -5.77 6.48
N PRO A 418 0.57 -7.09 6.71
CA PRO A 418 0.89 -7.62 8.04
C PRO A 418 2.20 -7.06 8.59
N GLU A 419 2.21 -6.72 9.88
CA GLU A 419 3.37 -6.16 10.58
C GLU A 419 4.68 -6.96 10.37
N PRO A 420 4.69 -8.31 10.42
CA PRO A 420 5.92 -9.06 10.18
C PRO A 420 6.55 -8.83 8.79
N LEU A 421 5.74 -8.53 7.77
CA LEU A 421 6.22 -8.22 6.42
C LEU A 421 6.72 -6.77 6.32
N VAL A 422 6.03 -5.83 6.97
CA VAL A 422 6.43 -4.42 7.06
C VAL A 422 7.80 -4.30 7.73
N SER A 423 7.94 -4.90 8.91
CA SER A 423 9.20 -4.97 9.67
C SER A 423 10.34 -5.59 8.84
N LEU A 424 10.08 -6.68 8.10
CA LEU A 424 11.08 -7.31 7.23
C LEU A 424 11.53 -6.37 6.10
N ILE A 425 10.60 -5.66 5.45
CA ILE A 425 10.94 -4.72 4.37
C ILE A 425 11.80 -3.58 4.91
N ILE A 426 11.41 -2.98 6.04
CA ILE A 426 12.17 -1.89 6.66
C ILE A 426 13.58 -2.38 7.02
N GLU A 427 13.69 -3.56 7.64
CA GLU A 427 14.98 -4.15 8.00
C GLU A 427 15.88 -4.38 6.78
N LYS A 428 15.35 -4.94 5.69
CA LYS A 428 16.14 -5.25 4.48
C LYS A 428 16.43 -4.06 3.58
N THR A 429 15.68 -2.96 3.73
CA THR A 429 15.81 -1.77 2.86
C THR A 429 16.52 -0.63 3.57
N VAL A 430 16.11 -0.31 4.80
CA VAL A 430 16.63 0.81 5.58
C VAL A 430 17.76 0.37 6.51
N GLY A 431 17.74 -0.89 6.98
CA GLY A 431 18.82 -1.49 7.78
C GLY A 431 20.23 -1.27 7.23
N PRO A 432 20.51 -1.57 5.95
CA PRO A 432 21.81 -1.33 5.35
C PRO A 432 22.25 0.15 5.39
N LEU A 433 21.32 1.10 5.21
CA LEU A 433 21.62 2.53 5.28
C LEU A 433 22.04 2.96 6.69
N VAL A 434 21.46 2.36 7.73
CA VAL A 434 21.85 2.60 9.13
C VAL A 434 23.29 2.15 9.36
N GLU A 435 23.62 0.96 8.85
CA GLU A 435 24.96 0.40 8.98
C GLU A 435 26.00 1.26 8.26
N GLU A 436 25.70 1.73 7.05
CA GLU A 436 26.58 2.64 6.30
C GLU A 436 26.89 3.93 7.09
N LYS A 437 25.92 4.51 7.81
CA LYS A 437 26.17 5.71 8.65
C LYS A 437 27.06 5.39 9.84
N ARG A 438 26.87 4.21 10.45
CA ARG A 438 27.69 3.72 11.56
C ARG A 438 29.13 3.49 11.12
N GLU A 439 29.33 2.81 9.99
CA GLU A 439 30.64 2.55 9.39
C GLU A 439 31.36 3.84 8.98
N ALA A 440 30.63 4.84 8.46
CA ALA A 440 31.21 6.14 8.14
C ALA A 440 31.77 6.85 9.39
N PHE A 441 31.08 6.75 10.52
CA PHE A 441 31.56 7.28 11.80
C PHE A 441 32.79 6.51 12.31
N GLU A 442 32.79 5.17 12.21
CA GLU A 442 33.96 4.34 12.53
C GLU A 442 35.18 4.71 11.70
N ALA A 443 35.00 4.91 10.40
CA ALA A 443 36.06 5.34 9.50
C ALA A 443 36.60 6.73 9.85
N ALA A 444 35.71 7.67 10.22
CA ALA A 444 36.10 8.99 10.69
C ALA A 444 36.93 8.93 11.99
N LEU A 445 36.52 8.11 12.96
CA LEU A 445 37.29 7.84 14.18
C LEU A 445 38.66 7.24 13.87
N ALA A 446 38.71 6.23 12.99
CA ALA A 446 39.95 5.56 12.59
C ALA A 446 40.92 6.50 11.85
N SER A 447 40.40 7.50 11.14
CA SER A 447 41.22 8.53 10.47
C SER A 447 41.74 9.61 11.43
N GLY A 448 41.25 9.64 12.68
CA GLY A 448 41.67 10.57 13.72
C GLY A 448 40.85 11.87 13.79
N ALA A 449 39.66 11.90 13.18
CA ALA A 449 38.74 13.05 13.25
C ALA A 449 38.35 13.36 14.72
N LYS A 450 38.27 14.66 15.06
CA LYS A 450 37.93 15.13 16.42
C LYS A 450 37.09 16.40 16.38
N GLY A 451 36.39 16.69 17.47
CA GLY A 451 35.60 17.92 17.60
C GLY A 451 34.50 18.00 16.55
N ASP A 452 34.40 19.14 15.86
CA ASP A 452 33.34 19.38 14.87
C ASP A 452 33.45 18.49 13.62
N ASP A 453 34.67 18.09 13.25
CA ASP A 453 34.90 17.17 12.13
C ASP A 453 34.30 15.79 12.42
N LEU A 454 34.46 15.30 13.65
CA LEU A 454 33.84 14.04 14.08
C LEU A 454 32.31 14.18 14.19
N ARG A 455 31.82 15.31 14.71
CA ARG A 455 30.37 15.59 14.82
C ARG A 455 29.67 15.67 13.46
N ALA A 456 30.37 16.08 12.41
CA ALA A 456 29.82 16.10 11.04
C ALA A 456 29.49 14.69 10.52
N HIS A 457 30.11 13.66 11.10
CA HIS A 457 29.88 12.25 10.80
C HIS A 457 29.02 11.54 11.85
N ASP A 458 28.43 12.27 12.81
CA ASP A 458 27.63 11.68 13.89
C ASP A 458 26.49 10.81 13.30
N PRO A 459 26.41 9.53 13.68
CA PRO A 459 25.48 8.60 13.05
C PRO A 459 24.03 8.95 13.37
N ALA A 460 23.71 9.42 14.58
CA ALA A 460 22.34 9.79 14.95
C ALA A 460 21.83 10.99 14.14
N MET A 461 22.67 12.02 13.97
CA MET A 461 22.36 13.17 13.10
C MET A 461 22.28 12.77 11.62
N ALA A 462 23.13 11.87 11.15
CA ALA A 462 23.09 11.37 9.78
C ALA A 462 21.83 10.55 9.50
N LEU A 463 21.34 9.77 10.46
CA LEU A 463 20.06 9.05 10.34
C LEU A 463 18.86 9.99 10.21
N LEU A 464 18.86 11.11 10.94
CA LEU A 464 17.83 12.15 10.83
C LEU A 464 17.84 12.93 9.50
N SER A 465 18.77 12.63 8.60
CA SER A 465 18.84 13.21 7.25
C SER A 465 18.37 12.26 6.15
N LEU A 466 18.03 11.01 6.48
CA LEU A 466 17.54 10.02 5.51
C LEU A 466 16.17 10.40 4.98
N ARG A 467 15.97 10.35 3.68
CA ARG A 467 14.69 10.62 3.01
C ARG A 467 14.09 9.32 2.52
N ILE A 468 12.99 8.90 3.13
CA ILE A 468 12.36 7.61 2.89
C ILE A 468 10.91 7.86 2.47
N VAL A 469 10.48 7.22 1.37
CA VAL A 469 9.14 7.42 0.81
C VAL A 469 8.36 6.12 0.64
N ASP A 470 7.05 6.18 0.92
CA ASP A 470 6.08 5.21 0.43
C ASP A 470 5.19 5.84 -0.67
N PRO A 471 5.32 5.42 -1.94
CA PRO A 471 4.58 6.00 -3.06
C PRO A 471 3.13 5.49 -3.18
N ALA A 472 2.69 4.59 -2.30
CA ALA A 472 1.31 4.11 -2.19
C ALA A 472 0.99 3.84 -0.71
N MET A 473 1.11 4.88 0.12
CA MET A 473 1.19 4.73 1.58
C MET A 473 -0.07 4.20 2.27
N GLY A 474 -1.24 4.28 1.63
CA GLY A 474 -2.51 3.92 2.27
C GLY A 474 -2.72 4.72 3.56
N SER A 475 -3.08 4.05 4.66
CA SER A 475 -3.18 4.65 5.99
C SER A 475 -1.85 5.03 6.64
N GLY A 476 -0.72 4.87 5.95
CA GLY A 476 0.59 5.17 6.48
C GLY A 476 1.17 4.09 7.39
N HIS A 477 0.70 2.84 7.32
CA HIS A 477 1.18 1.76 8.19
C HIS A 477 2.71 1.52 8.08
N PHE A 478 3.26 1.52 6.86
CA PHE A 478 4.71 1.48 6.66
C PHE A 478 5.42 2.68 7.28
N LEU A 479 4.82 3.87 7.15
CA LEU A 479 5.38 5.12 7.66
C LEU A 479 5.40 5.16 9.20
N VAL A 480 4.32 4.72 9.85
CA VAL A 480 4.23 4.61 11.32
C VAL A 480 5.29 3.64 11.84
N SER A 481 5.37 2.45 11.24
CA SER A 481 6.35 1.42 11.63
C SER A 481 7.79 1.87 11.37
N LEU A 482 8.00 2.64 10.30
CA LEU A 482 9.30 3.26 9.99
C LEU A 482 9.70 4.31 11.04
N VAL A 483 8.76 5.15 11.50
CA VAL A 483 9.04 6.13 12.56
C VAL A 483 9.55 5.41 13.81
N ASP A 484 8.86 4.37 14.25
CA ASP A 484 9.29 3.58 15.42
C ASP A 484 10.68 2.99 15.24
N TRP A 485 10.83 2.23 14.15
CA TRP A 485 12.06 1.51 13.90
C TRP A 485 13.24 2.49 13.78
N LEU A 486 13.07 3.60 13.07
CA LEU A 486 14.14 4.58 12.85
C LEU A 486 14.42 5.39 14.12
N SER A 487 13.42 5.74 14.94
CA SER A 487 13.63 6.39 16.23
C SER A 487 14.46 5.52 17.17
N ASP A 488 14.19 4.21 17.23
CA ASP A 488 14.98 3.25 17.99
C ASP A 488 16.44 3.21 17.48
N LYS A 489 16.64 3.22 16.16
CA LYS A 489 17.99 3.27 15.57
C LYS A 489 18.72 4.58 15.86
N VAL A 490 18.02 5.71 15.84
CA VAL A 490 18.59 7.03 16.16
C VAL A 490 19.04 7.09 17.61
N LEU A 491 18.21 6.67 18.57
CA LEU A 491 18.57 6.62 20.00
C LEU A 491 19.72 5.64 20.25
N THR A 492 19.70 4.48 19.60
CA THR A 492 20.79 3.50 19.68
C THR A 492 22.09 4.09 19.13
N ALA A 493 22.04 4.84 18.03
CA ALA A 493 23.20 5.44 17.41
C ALA A 493 23.87 6.51 18.31
N VAL A 494 23.11 7.20 19.16
CA VAL A 494 23.68 8.11 20.18
C VAL A 494 24.56 7.31 21.14
N GLY A 495 24.02 6.25 21.75
CA GLY A 495 24.76 5.42 22.70
C GLY A 495 25.96 4.71 22.07
N ASP A 496 25.80 4.20 20.84
CA ASP A 496 26.89 3.54 20.10
C ASP A 496 28.03 4.55 19.82
N ALA A 497 27.71 5.77 19.34
CA ALA A 497 28.72 6.79 19.05
C ALA A 497 29.52 7.22 20.28
N GLU A 498 28.85 7.45 21.42
CA GLU A 498 29.48 7.82 22.68
C GLU A 498 30.39 6.70 23.23
N SER A 499 29.97 5.44 23.08
CA SER A 499 30.77 4.28 23.48
C SER A 499 32.03 4.10 22.62
N MET A 500 31.92 4.37 21.31
CA MET A 500 33.00 4.18 20.32
C MET A 500 34.06 5.27 20.38
N ALA A 501 33.69 6.53 20.59
CA ALA A 501 34.60 7.67 20.50
C ALA A 501 35.60 7.79 21.66
N GLU A 502 35.36 7.14 22.81
CA GLU A 502 36.14 7.20 24.06
C GLU A 502 36.40 8.63 24.60
N GLY A 503 35.92 8.96 25.81
CA GLY A 503 36.13 10.28 26.45
C GLY A 503 34.84 11.13 26.51
N ASP A 504 34.96 12.46 26.61
CA ASP A 504 33.83 13.41 26.76
C ASP A 504 33.11 13.72 25.42
N TYR A 505 32.99 12.75 24.50
CA TYR A 505 32.16 12.93 23.30
C TYR A 505 30.69 12.81 23.67
N THR A 506 29.89 13.78 23.22
CA THR A 506 28.43 13.75 23.34
C THR A 506 27.86 13.99 21.95
N SER A 507 26.91 13.15 21.54
CA SER A 507 26.26 13.33 20.24
C SER A 507 25.59 14.71 20.17
N PRO A 508 25.69 15.44 19.03
CA PRO A 508 24.97 16.71 18.85
C PRO A 508 23.45 16.58 19.06
N LEU A 509 22.90 15.38 18.86
CA LEU A 509 21.49 15.11 19.05
C LEU A 509 21.04 15.30 20.51
N VAL A 510 21.87 14.93 21.49
CA VAL A 510 21.53 15.08 22.92
C VAL A 510 21.22 16.54 23.26
N LYS A 511 22.06 17.46 22.75
CA LYS A 511 21.85 18.90 22.93
C LYS A 511 20.55 19.38 22.24
N LEU A 512 20.29 18.89 21.03
CA LEU A 512 19.09 19.25 20.28
C LEU A 512 17.80 18.76 20.97
N ILE A 513 17.81 17.55 21.55
CA ILE A 513 16.70 17.02 22.34
C ILE A 513 16.45 17.91 23.58
N ALA A 514 17.51 18.30 24.29
CA ALA A 514 17.40 19.18 25.45
C ALA A 514 16.82 20.55 25.08
N GLU A 515 17.30 21.18 24.00
CA GLU A 515 16.79 22.47 23.51
C GLU A 515 15.30 22.40 23.12
N LEU A 516 14.88 21.33 22.42
CA LEU A 516 13.47 21.11 22.06
C LEU A 516 12.58 20.95 23.30
N ARG A 517 13.02 20.13 24.26
CA ARG A 517 12.32 19.91 25.53
C ARG A 517 12.14 21.21 26.30
N GLU A 518 13.21 21.98 26.46
CA GLU A 518 13.15 23.28 27.14
C GLU A 518 12.19 24.25 26.44
N GLY A 519 12.18 24.27 25.11
CA GLY A 519 11.24 25.06 24.32
C GLY A 519 9.77 24.68 24.58
N ILE A 520 9.45 23.38 24.56
CA ILE A 520 8.09 22.87 24.81
C ILE A 520 7.63 23.22 26.22
N VAL A 521 8.49 23.00 27.23
CA VAL A 521 8.18 23.29 28.63
C VAL A 521 8.01 24.80 28.86
N ALA A 522 8.84 25.63 28.24
CA ALA A 522 8.73 27.08 28.33
C ALA A 522 7.40 27.57 27.74
N ASN A 523 7.03 27.08 26.55
CA ASN A 523 5.79 27.44 25.86
C ASN A 523 4.55 27.08 26.70
N ALA A 524 4.48 25.86 27.21
CA ALA A 524 3.35 25.47 28.06
C ALA A 524 3.27 26.22 29.38
N ARG A 525 4.40 26.59 29.99
CA ARG A 525 4.40 27.44 31.19
C ARG A 525 3.90 28.85 30.89
N GLU A 526 4.16 29.38 29.70
CA GLU A 526 3.65 30.68 29.26
C GLU A 526 2.12 30.65 29.11
N HIS A 527 1.59 29.57 28.53
CA HIS A 527 0.17 29.39 28.25
C HIS A 527 -0.63 28.66 29.36
N ASN A 528 0.01 28.31 30.48
CA ASN A 528 -0.57 27.51 31.57
C ASN A 528 -1.14 26.14 31.16
N TRP A 529 -0.58 25.51 30.12
CA TRP A 529 -1.01 24.17 29.74
C TRP A 529 -0.52 23.12 30.75
N PRO A 530 -1.38 22.17 31.17
CA PRO A 530 -0.98 21.08 32.03
C PRO A 530 -0.02 20.14 31.28
N ILE A 531 1.26 20.18 31.66
CA ILE A 531 2.27 19.24 31.18
C ILE A 531 2.59 18.22 32.26
N VAL A 532 2.56 16.95 31.88
CA VAL A 532 3.22 15.88 32.63
C VAL A 532 4.65 15.77 32.12
N GLU A 533 5.61 16.37 32.84
CA GLU A 533 7.02 16.42 32.38
C GLU A 533 7.64 15.02 32.16
N ASP A 534 7.11 13.99 32.82
CA ASP A 534 7.55 12.61 32.66
C ASP A 534 7.10 12.00 31.31
N GLN A 535 6.09 12.55 30.63
CA GLN A 535 5.67 12.13 29.30
C GLN A 535 6.53 12.76 28.17
N LEU A 536 7.29 13.81 28.47
CA LEU A 536 8.18 14.47 27.52
C LEU A 536 9.53 13.74 27.39
N ASP A 537 9.58 12.43 27.22
CA ASP A 537 10.86 11.71 27.14
C ASP A 537 11.64 11.97 25.83
N ASP A 538 12.91 11.52 25.79
CA ASP A 538 13.78 11.69 24.61
C ASP A 538 13.23 10.98 23.37
N ARG A 539 12.47 9.91 23.58
CA ARG A 539 11.90 9.04 22.56
C ARG A 539 10.74 9.70 21.81
N HIS A 540 9.81 10.35 22.50
CA HIS A 540 8.75 11.15 21.87
C HIS A 540 9.34 12.33 21.07
N ILE A 541 10.38 12.97 21.60
CA ILE A 541 11.08 14.05 20.90
C ILE A 541 11.76 13.53 19.63
N VAL A 542 12.50 12.41 19.71
CA VAL A 542 13.15 11.81 18.54
C VAL A 542 12.13 11.33 17.51
N ARG A 543 11.00 10.74 17.91
CA ARG A 543 9.90 10.38 16.99
C ARG A 543 9.38 11.58 16.22
N ARG A 544 9.15 12.69 16.92
CA ARG A 544 8.74 13.95 16.28
C ARG A 544 9.76 14.40 15.24
N MET A 545 11.05 14.32 15.56
CA MET A 545 12.12 14.68 14.63
C MET A 545 12.19 13.75 13.41
N VAL A 546 12.08 12.43 13.63
CA VAL A 546 12.07 11.43 12.55
C VAL A 546 10.88 11.64 11.63
N LEU A 547 9.68 11.80 12.18
CA LEU A 547 8.46 12.08 11.41
C LEU A 547 8.64 13.33 10.53
N LYS A 548 9.10 14.44 11.13
CA LYS A 548 9.24 15.71 10.42
C LYS A 548 10.36 15.74 9.39
N ARG A 549 11.40 14.91 9.51
CA ARG A 549 12.59 14.99 8.64
C ARG A 549 12.73 13.85 7.65
N CYS A 550 12.29 12.64 8.02
CA CYS A 550 12.68 11.43 7.30
C CYS A 550 11.57 10.86 6.42
N VAL A 551 10.32 11.00 6.85
CA VAL A 551 9.21 10.20 6.35
C VAL A 551 8.39 10.96 5.32
N HIS A 552 8.23 10.37 4.13
CA HIS A 552 7.46 10.93 3.02
C HIS A 552 6.45 9.90 2.50
N GLY A 553 5.36 10.37 1.91
CA GLY A 553 4.31 9.48 1.42
C GLY A 553 3.45 10.10 0.33
N VAL A 554 2.98 9.26 -0.59
CA VAL A 554 2.04 9.65 -1.64
C VAL A 554 0.91 8.63 -1.70
N ASP A 555 -0.32 9.12 -1.84
CA ASP A 555 -1.47 8.28 -2.15
C ASP A 555 -2.40 8.95 -3.16
N LEU A 556 -3.08 8.16 -3.98
CA LEU A 556 -4.06 8.67 -4.94
C LEU A 556 -5.34 9.14 -4.24
N ASN A 557 -5.71 8.49 -3.14
CA ASN A 557 -6.90 8.79 -2.35
C ASN A 557 -6.58 9.89 -1.31
N PRO A 558 -7.20 11.08 -1.40
CA PRO A 558 -6.91 12.18 -0.50
C PRO A 558 -7.31 11.86 0.95
N MET A 559 -8.30 10.99 1.15
CA MET A 559 -8.68 10.56 2.50
C MET A 559 -7.65 9.60 3.11
N ALA A 560 -6.97 8.77 2.28
CA ALA A 560 -5.86 7.94 2.76
C ALA A 560 -4.68 8.82 3.23
N VAL A 561 -4.42 9.93 2.54
CA VAL A 561 -3.42 10.93 2.96
C VAL A 561 -3.77 11.54 4.32
N GLU A 562 -5.02 11.96 4.53
CA GLU A 562 -5.45 12.49 5.84
C GLU A 562 -5.39 11.43 6.93
N LEU A 563 -5.75 10.19 6.61
CA LEU A 563 -5.63 9.06 7.52
C LEU A 563 -4.18 8.79 7.92
N ALA A 564 -3.24 8.82 6.97
CA ALA A 564 -1.82 8.67 7.26
C ALA A 564 -1.31 9.79 8.18
N LYS A 565 -1.73 11.04 7.97
CA LYS A 565 -1.41 12.14 8.88
C LYS A 565 -1.94 11.89 10.29
N VAL A 566 -3.20 11.47 10.41
CA VAL A 566 -3.83 11.17 11.70
C VAL A 566 -3.11 10.04 12.43
N ALA A 567 -2.81 8.95 11.74
CA ALA A 567 -2.06 7.83 12.31
C ALA A 567 -0.68 8.30 12.82
N LEU A 568 0.08 9.02 12.00
CA LEU A 568 1.40 9.53 12.39
C LEU A 568 1.33 10.55 13.54
N TRP A 569 0.31 11.40 13.59
CA TRP A 569 0.10 12.34 14.69
C TRP A 569 -0.26 11.64 15.99
N LEU A 570 -1.20 10.69 15.96
CA LEU A 570 -1.53 9.87 17.14
C LEU A 570 -0.32 9.11 17.67
N HIS A 571 0.58 8.73 16.77
CA HIS A 571 1.78 7.97 17.08
C HIS A 571 2.95 8.79 17.61
N SER A 572 3.11 10.02 17.12
CA SER A 572 4.21 10.94 17.47
C SER A 572 3.79 12.08 18.41
N PHE A 573 2.58 11.99 18.96
CA PHE A 573 2.02 13.01 19.82
C PHE A 573 2.96 13.34 20.98
N THR A 574 3.17 14.62 21.24
CA THR A 574 4.00 15.10 22.33
C THR A 574 3.22 16.12 23.14
N VAL A 575 2.99 15.83 24.42
CA VAL A 575 2.19 16.69 25.31
C VAL A 575 2.80 18.09 25.41
N GLY A 576 1.96 19.11 25.23
CA GLY A 576 2.38 20.51 25.28
C GLY A 576 3.05 21.03 24.00
N ALA A 577 3.14 20.21 22.94
CA ALA A 577 3.66 20.61 21.64
C ALA A 577 2.57 20.50 20.56
N PRO A 578 2.52 21.42 19.57
CA PRO A 578 1.56 21.35 18.47
C PRO A 578 1.85 20.15 17.55
N LEU A 579 0.88 19.69 16.76
CA LEU A 579 1.16 18.64 15.77
C LEU A 579 2.06 19.19 14.65
N SER A 580 3.05 18.40 14.24
CA SER A 580 3.96 18.75 13.16
C SER A 580 3.20 18.96 11.86
N PHE A 581 3.61 19.97 11.08
CA PHE A 581 3.06 20.19 9.76
C PHE A 581 3.59 19.14 8.77
N LEU A 582 2.71 18.35 8.13
CA LEU A 582 3.10 17.20 7.29
C LEU A 582 2.76 17.34 5.79
N ASP A 583 2.09 18.40 5.35
CA ASP A 583 1.60 18.51 3.95
C ASP A 583 2.72 18.59 2.90
N HIS A 584 3.94 18.92 3.33
CA HIS A 584 5.13 18.94 2.50
C HIS A 584 5.82 17.57 2.40
N HIS A 585 5.40 16.60 3.22
CA HIS A 585 5.92 15.23 3.28
C HIS A 585 4.88 14.20 2.80
N LEU A 586 3.60 14.44 3.08
CA LEU A 586 2.49 13.58 2.69
C LEU A 586 1.63 14.27 1.63
N ARG A 587 1.57 13.70 0.42
CA ARG A 587 0.94 14.33 -0.75
C ARG A 587 -0.13 13.45 -1.38
N CYS A 588 -1.17 14.09 -1.90
CA CYS A 588 -2.17 13.42 -2.72
C CYS A 588 -1.75 13.48 -4.21
N GLY A 589 -1.82 12.35 -4.92
CA GLY A 589 -1.61 12.30 -6.36
C GLY A 589 -1.31 10.90 -6.91
N ASN A 590 -1.32 10.79 -8.22
CA ASN A 590 -1.00 9.56 -8.93
C ASN A 590 0.50 9.36 -9.03
N SER A 591 1.08 8.59 -8.10
CA SER A 591 2.51 8.37 -7.98
C SER A 591 3.19 7.76 -9.23
N VAL A 592 2.44 7.07 -10.09
CA VAL A 592 2.96 6.48 -11.35
C VAL A 592 2.70 7.33 -12.59
N LEU A 593 1.74 8.26 -12.56
CA LEU A 593 1.45 9.15 -13.68
C LEU A 593 1.85 10.59 -13.35
N GLY A 594 2.90 11.05 -14.01
CA GLY A 594 3.34 12.44 -13.93
C GLY A 594 4.35 12.76 -15.02
N ALA A 595 4.73 14.02 -15.08
CA ALA A 595 5.82 14.53 -15.90
C ALA A 595 7.03 14.85 -15.04
N TRP A 596 8.21 14.64 -15.62
CA TRP A 596 9.50 15.07 -15.08
C TRP A 596 9.87 16.42 -15.70
N VAL A 597 10.39 17.34 -14.90
CA VAL A 597 10.60 18.74 -15.28
C VAL A 597 11.46 18.82 -16.54
N ARG A 598 12.70 18.32 -16.50
CA ARG A 598 13.64 18.46 -17.62
C ARG A 598 13.18 17.77 -18.91
N PRO A 599 12.79 16.48 -18.91
CA PRO A 599 12.30 15.80 -20.12
C PRO A 599 11.11 16.51 -20.77
N THR A 600 10.19 17.05 -19.96
CA THR A 600 9.04 17.78 -20.48
C THR A 600 9.43 19.14 -21.04
N MET A 601 10.33 19.87 -20.37
CA MET A 601 10.84 21.14 -20.91
C MET A 601 11.56 20.94 -22.25
N ASP A 602 12.40 19.90 -22.37
CA ASP A 602 13.09 19.57 -23.62
C ASP A 602 12.09 19.19 -24.72
N TRP A 603 11.10 18.34 -24.39
CA TRP A 603 10.02 17.95 -25.32
C TRP A 603 9.22 19.17 -25.83
N MET A 604 8.93 20.13 -24.96
CA MET A 604 8.24 21.36 -25.33
C MET A 604 9.12 22.29 -26.17
N GLN A 605 10.41 22.42 -25.83
CA GLN A 605 11.38 23.23 -26.58
C GLN A 605 11.58 22.73 -28.01
N GLU A 606 11.70 21.41 -28.21
CA GLU A 606 11.76 20.78 -29.53
C GLU A 606 10.56 21.12 -30.43
N ARG A 607 9.43 21.48 -29.82
CA ARG A 607 8.16 21.79 -30.51
C ARG A 607 7.91 23.28 -30.71
N GLY A 608 8.87 24.13 -30.36
CA GLY A 608 8.82 25.58 -30.59
C GLY A 608 8.20 26.37 -29.44
N ALA A 609 7.88 25.74 -28.30
CA ALA A 609 7.29 26.42 -27.16
C ALA A 609 8.20 27.53 -26.60
N LEU A 610 7.60 28.69 -26.26
CA LEU A 610 8.30 29.78 -25.56
C LEU A 610 8.44 29.43 -24.06
N ILE A 611 9.24 28.42 -23.73
CA ILE A 611 9.64 28.19 -22.34
C ILE A 611 10.82 29.11 -22.04
N SER A 612 10.54 30.17 -21.29
CA SER A 612 11.58 31.03 -20.76
C SER A 612 12.16 30.41 -19.49
N ASN A 613 13.49 30.56 -19.28
CA ASN A 613 14.17 30.30 -18.00
C ASN A 613 13.43 30.91 -16.79
N ARG A 614 12.51 31.86 -17.00
CA ARG A 614 11.61 32.42 -15.98
C ARG A 614 10.79 31.39 -15.21
N HIS A 615 10.44 30.24 -15.78
CA HIS A 615 9.61 29.22 -15.12
C HIS A 615 10.44 28.23 -14.29
N LEU A 616 11.73 28.11 -14.60
CA LEU A 616 12.68 27.30 -13.82
C LEU A 616 13.44 28.12 -12.77
N ALA A 617 13.58 29.44 -12.97
CA ALA A 617 14.27 30.34 -12.04
C ALA A 617 13.71 30.34 -10.60
N PRO A 618 12.38 30.19 -10.36
CA PRO A 618 11.83 30.09 -9.01
C PRO A 618 12.24 28.82 -8.26
N LEU A 619 12.61 27.73 -8.95
CA LEU A 619 12.91 26.44 -8.32
C LEU A 619 14.07 26.53 -7.34
N ALA A 620 15.13 27.29 -7.65
CA ALA A 620 16.25 27.49 -6.72
C ALA A 620 15.81 28.20 -5.42
N ASN A 621 14.87 29.15 -5.52
CA ASN A 621 14.29 29.80 -4.35
C ASN A 621 13.35 28.83 -3.60
N ILE A 622 12.53 28.06 -4.31
CA ILE A 622 11.62 27.05 -3.71
C ILE A 622 12.42 26.04 -2.87
N VAL A 623 13.51 25.48 -3.41
CA VAL A 623 14.39 24.55 -2.68
C VAL A 623 14.93 25.20 -1.40
N ARG A 624 15.39 26.45 -1.48
CA ARG A 624 15.91 27.18 -0.30
C ARG A 624 14.84 27.47 0.75
N GLU A 625 13.62 27.84 0.35
CA GLU A 625 12.53 28.05 1.31
C GLU A 625 12.09 26.72 1.95
N MET A 626 12.17 25.61 1.22
CA MET A 626 11.92 24.27 1.73
C MET A 626 12.97 23.81 2.75
N GLU A 627 14.25 24.11 2.53
CA GLU A 627 15.31 23.88 3.52
C GLU A 627 15.03 24.64 4.84
N LYS A 628 14.38 25.81 4.78
CA LYS A 628 13.95 26.53 6.01
C LYS A 628 12.81 25.81 6.71
N ILE A 629 11.82 25.28 5.98
CA ILE A 629 10.70 24.51 6.54
C ILE A 629 11.24 23.26 7.27
N GLU A 630 12.17 22.53 6.65
CA GLU A 630 12.83 21.36 7.24
C GLU A 630 13.65 21.70 8.50
N GLY A 631 14.20 22.92 8.57
CA GLY A 631 14.97 23.43 9.70
C GLY A 631 14.13 23.84 10.91
N LEU A 632 12.84 24.16 10.73
CA LEU A 632 11.95 24.54 11.83
C LEU A 632 11.65 23.34 12.74
N THR A 633 11.53 23.57 14.04
CA THR A 633 11.29 22.51 15.04
C THR A 633 9.80 22.29 15.35
N ASP A 634 8.95 23.24 14.96
CA ASP A 634 7.51 23.26 15.25
C ASP A 634 7.22 23.09 16.75
N THR A 635 7.99 23.74 17.62
CA THR A 635 7.80 23.61 19.10
C THR A 635 6.64 24.44 19.62
N ASP A 636 6.20 25.43 18.83
CA ASP A 636 5.08 26.32 19.11
C ASP A 636 4.24 26.53 17.84
N ILE A 637 3.02 27.06 18.01
CA ILE A 637 2.08 27.22 16.91
C ILE A 637 2.52 28.26 15.89
N ALA A 638 3.30 29.27 16.31
CA ALA A 638 3.80 30.30 15.41
C ALA A 638 4.82 29.73 14.41
N GLN A 639 5.67 28.80 14.85
CA GLN A 639 6.57 28.05 13.97
C GLN A 639 5.81 27.15 13.01
N VAL A 640 4.74 26.53 13.47
CA VAL A 640 3.86 25.69 12.65
C VAL A 640 3.14 26.52 11.58
N ASP A 641 2.61 27.68 11.95
CA ASP A 641 1.99 28.63 11.03
C ASP A 641 3.02 29.25 10.07
N GLN A 642 4.25 29.45 10.53
CA GLN A 642 5.37 29.83 9.67
C GLN A 642 5.66 28.72 8.64
N SER A 643 5.74 27.45 9.05
CA SER A 643 5.91 26.30 8.16
C SER A 643 4.79 26.25 7.10
N LYS A 644 3.52 26.44 7.52
CA LYS A 644 2.37 26.54 6.60
C LYS A 644 2.49 27.71 5.63
N SER A 645 2.80 28.91 6.13
CA SER A 645 2.90 30.13 5.31
C SER A 645 4.04 30.04 4.28
N LEU A 646 5.20 29.52 4.70
CA LEU A 646 6.32 29.24 3.80
C LEU A 646 5.91 28.21 2.75
N PHE A 647 5.19 27.15 3.13
CA PHE A 647 4.73 26.13 2.19
C PHE A 647 3.67 26.64 1.21
N THR A 648 2.75 27.50 1.65
CA THR A 648 1.82 28.20 0.75
C THR A 648 2.59 29.04 -0.26
N THR A 649 3.60 29.78 0.18
CA THR A 649 4.47 30.57 -0.70
C THR A 649 5.21 29.68 -1.71
N VAL A 650 5.72 28.53 -1.27
CA VAL A 650 6.35 27.53 -2.15
C VAL A 650 5.37 26.99 -3.18
N SER A 651 4.15 26.63 -2.76
CA SER A 651 3.10 26.10 -3.62
C SER A 651 2.62 27.12 -4.65
N GLU A 652 2.44 28.38 -4.26
CA GLU A 652 2.11 29.47 -5.17
C GLU A 652 3.22 29.73 -6.19
N ALA A 653 4.48 29.63 -5.77
CA ALA A 653 5.63 29.79 -6.66
C ALA A 653 5.81 28.60 -7.62
N SER A 654 5.42 27.38 -7.24
CA SER A 654 5.49 26.17 -8.08
C SER A 654 4.29 26.00 -9.02
N ALA A 655 3.12 26.53 -8.65
CA ALA A 655 1.87 26.34 -9.39
C ALA A 655 1.93 26.63 -10.90
N PRO A 656 2.62 27.69 -11.39
CA PRO A 656 2.75 27.92 -12.83
C PRO A 656 3.49 26.80 -13.56
N LEU A 657 4.49 26.19 -12.92
CA LEU A 657 5.24 25.07 -13.47
C LEU A 657 4.40 23.79 -13.44
N GLU A 658 3.72 23.50 -12.32
CA GLU A 658 2.81 22.36 -12.19
C GLU A 658 1.75 22.38 -13.30
N ALA A 659 1.10 23.52 -13.52
CA ALA A 659 0.09 23.66 -14.56
C ALA A 659 0.66 23.36 -15.97
N ILE A 660 1.88 23.82 -16.28
CA ILE A 660 2.54 23.50 -17.56
C ILE A 660 2.77 21.99 -17.68
N LEU A 661 3.25 21.36 -16.62
CA LEU A 661 3.52 19.92 -16.60
C LEU A 661 2.23 19.09 -16.73
N ASP A 662 1.15 19.51 -16.07
CA ASP A 662 -0.18 18.92 -16.21
C ASP A 662 -0.67 19.01 -17.65
N LEU A 663 -0.61 20.20 -18.25
CA LEU A 663 -1.05 20.42 -19.62
C LEU A 663 -0.24 19.57 -20.61
N ALA A 664 1.09 19.53 -20.46
CA ALA A 664 1.95 18.72 -21.31
C ALA A 664 1.71 17.22 -21.13
N LYS A 665 1.47 16.76 -19.89
CA LYS A 665 1.21 15.35 -19.61
C LYS A 665 -0.16 14.91 -20.12
N ALA A 666 -1.18 15.75 -19.96
CA ALA A 666 -2.50 15.53 -20.51
C ALA A 666 -2.47 15.52 -22.05
N ASP A 667 -1.70 16.41 -22.67
CA ASP A 667 -1.52 16.43 -24.12
C ASP A 667 -0.90 15.14 -24.67
N ASP A 668 0.15 14.65 -23.99
CA ASP A 668 0.77 13.37 -24.32
C ASP A 668 -0.24 12.21 -24.21
N LEU A 669 -1.11 12.25 -23.20
CA LEU A 669 -2.19 11.27 -22.99
C LEU A 669 -3.28 11.32 -24.08
N MET A 670 -3.65 12.52 -24.51
CA MET A 670 -4.61 12.71 -25.60
C MET A 670 -4.05 12.27 -26.97
N GLY A 671 -2.72 12.15 -27.11
CA GLY A 671 -2.06 11.80 -28.37
C GLY A 671 -2.21 12.88 -29.44
N VAL A 672 -2.28 14.14 -29.03
CA VAL A 672 -2.51 15.27 -29.94
C VAL A 672 -1.20 15.74 -30.59
N LEU A 673 -0.09 15.83 -29.85
CA LEU A 673 1.24 16.17 -30.38
C LEU A 673 2.13 14.95 -30.66
N GLU A 674 1.66 14.04 -31.52
CA GLU A 674 2.51 12.96 -32.05
C GLU A 674 3.60 13.51 -33.00
N THR A 675 4.82 12.96 -32.90
CA THR A 675 6.08 13.47 -33.51
C THR A 675 6.17 13.44 -35.03
N ASN A 676 5.08 13.29 -35.79
CA ASN A 676 5.13 13.19 -37.25
C ASN A 676 3.79 13.49 -37.96
N VAL A 677 2.88 14.28 -37.38
CA VAL A 677 1.63 14.62 -38.06
C VAL A 677 1.89 15.58 -39.22
N ARG A 678 2.00 15.04 -40.44
CA ARG A 678 2.20 15.82 -41.67
C ARG A 678 0.87 16.26 -42.26
N ARG A 679 0.86 17.48 -42.81
CA ARG A 679 -0.27 17.95 -43.62
C ARG A 679 -0.56 16.93 -44.73
N PRO A 680 -1.82 16.50 -44.90
CA PRO A 680 -2.20 15.57 -45.96
C PRO A 680 -1.78 16.12 -47.33
N ARG A 681 -1.23 15.25 -48.18
CA ARG A 681 -0.80 15.63 -49.54
C ARG A 681 -1.95 16.13 -50.40
N GLU A 682 -3.12 15.52 -50.25
CA GLU A 682 -4.36 15.91 -50.93
C GLU A 682 -5.49 16.03 -49.90
N PRO A 683 -6.25 17.14 -49.90
CA PRO A 683 -7.38 17.32 -49.01
C PRO A 683 -8.51 16.32 -49.27
N ALA A 684 -9.30 16.00 -48.25
CA ALA A 684 -10.44 15.08 -48.35
C ALA A 684 -11.42 15.49 -49.46
N ASP A 685 -11.66 16.79 -49.63
CA ASP A 685 -12.56 17.33 -50.65
C ASP A 685 -12.01 17.18 -52.06
N ALA A 686 -10.68 17.24 -52.23
CA ALA A 686 -10.03 16.99 -53.51
C ALA A 686 -10.15 15.52 -53.92
N ILE A 687 -9.95 14.60 -52.96
CA ILE A 687 -10.12 13.15 -53.17
C ILE A 687 -11.57 12.81 -53.50
N ARG A 688 -12.53 13.42 -52.80
CA ARG A 688 -13.97 13.25 -53.07
C ARG A 688 -14.31 13.73 -54.47
N LYS A 689 -13.86 14.92 -54.86
CA LYS A 689 -14.12 15.51 -56.18
C LYS A 689 -13.56 14.66 -57.33
N ASP A 690 -12.34 14.12 -57.19
CA ASP A 690 -11.75 13.23 -58.18
C ASP A 690 -12.44 11.85 -58.21
N GLY A 691 -12.81 11.33 -57.04
CA GLY A 691 -13.58 10.09 -56.90
C GLY A 691 -14.97 10.18 -57.54
N ASP A 692 -15.69 11.29 -57.33
CA ASP A 692 -17.02 11.52 -57.91
C ASP A 692 -16.97 11.57 -59.44
N LYS A 693 -15.89 12.10 -60.01
CA LYS A 693 -15.64 12.09 -61.45
C LYS A 693 -15.46 10.66 -61.98
N ARG A 694 -14.65 9.84 -61.30
CA ARG A 694 -14.46 8.41 -61.65
C ARG A 694 -15.75 7.61 -61.50
N LEU A 695 -16.56 7.88 -60.49
CA LEU A 695 -17.88 7.26 -60.30
C LEU A 695 -18.87 7.67 -61.40
N ALA A 696 -18.84 8.92 -61.85
CA ALA A 696 -19.66 9.38 -62.97
C ALA A 696 -19.29 8.65 -64.28
N ASP A 697 -18.00 8.46 -64.55
CA ASP A 697 -17.53 7.71 -65.72
C ASP A 697 -17.97 6.23 -65.69
N LEU A 698 -17.89 5.58 -64.52
CA LEU A 698 -18.36 4.20 -64.32
C LEU A 698 -19.89 4.06 -64.42
N ARG A 699 -20.66 5.05 -63.91
CA ARG A 699 -22.13 5.09 -64.05
C ARG A 699 -22.54 5.22 -65.53
N LYS A 700 -21.80 6.02 -66.30
CA LYS A 700 -22.03 6.17 -67.73
C LYS A 700 -21.74 4.86 -68.49
N ALA A 701 -20.63 4.20 -68.17
CA ALA A 701 -20.29 2.89 -68.75
C ALA A 701 -21.30 1.79 -68.41
N LEU A 702 -21.92 1.85 -67.23
CA LEU A 702 -23.02 0.95 -66.84
C LEU A 702 -24.30 1.21 -67.63
N ALA A 703 -24.65 2.49 -67.86
CA ALA A 703 -25.85 2.89 -68.61
C ALA A 703 -25.78 2.52 -70.11
N ASP A 704 -24.58 2.50 -70.68
CA ASP A 704 -24.35 2.19 -72.10
C ASP A 704 -24.20 0.67 -72.39
N SER A 705 -24.27 -0.20 -71.38
CA SER A 705 -24.07 -1.65 -71.52
C SER A 705 -25.37 -2.40 -71.83
N THR A 706 -25.44 -3.07 -72.99
CA THR A 706 -26.58 -3.92 -73.42
C THR A 706 -26.45 -5.40 -73.03
N ASP A 707 -25.33 -5.78 -72.40
CA ASP A 707 -25.01 -7.14 -71.96
C ASP A 707 -25.11 -7.23 -70.43
N GLU A 708 -26.00 -8.11 -69.95
CA GLU A 708 -26.38 -8.25 -68.54
C GLU A 708 -25.22 -8.78 -67.67
N ALA A 709 -24.33 -9.60 -68.23
CA ALA A 709 -23.13 -10.06 -67.54
C ALA A 709 -22.07 -8.94 -67.41
N LYS A 710 -21.99 -8.04 -68.39
CA LYS A 710 -21.15 -6.82 -68.30
C LYS A 710 -21.73 -5.78 -67.35
N ALA A 711 -23.05 -5.62 -67.32
CA ALA A 711 -23.74 -4.70 -66.42
C ALA A 711 -23.54 -5.09 -64.95
N GLU A 712 -23.64 -6.38 -64.62
CA GLU A 712 -23.40 -6.87 -63.26
C GLU A 712 -21.94 -6.68 -62.84
N LYS A 713 -20.98 -6.96 -63.72
CA LYS A 713 -19.55 -6.70 -63.47
C LYS A 713 -19.26 -5.22 -63.25
N ALA A 714 -19.95 -4.33 -63.97
CA ALA A 714 -19.84 -2.88 -63.81
C ALA A 714 -20.50 -2.37 -62.50
N ARG A 715 -21.61 -2.96 -62.04
CA ARG A 715 -22.20 -2.66 -60.72
C ARG A 715 -21.25 -3.03 -59.59
N VAL A 716 -20.67 -4.23 -59.62
CA VAL A 716 -19.67 -4.66 -58.61
C VAL A 716 -18.43 -3.76 -58.63
N ALA A 717 -17.98 -3.30 -59.80
CA ALA A 717 -16.87 -2.36 -59.91
C ALA A 717 -17.20 -0.97 -59.34
N LEU A 718 -18.41 -0.46 -59.59
CA LEU A 718 -18.90 0.80 -59.05
C LEU A 718 -18.95 0.78 -57.52
N GLU A 719 -19.47 -0.31 -56.95
CA GLU A 719 -19.62 -0.49 -55.51
C GLU A 719 -18.25 -0.60 -54.82
N LYS A 720 -17.31 -1.35 -55.41
CA LYS A 720 -15.92 -1.41 -54.95
C LYS A 720 -15.21 -0.06 -55.01
N GLU A 721 -15.36 0.69 -56.09
CA GLU A 721 -14.68 1.99 -56.24
C GLU A 721 -15.31 3.04 -55.31
N SER A 722 -16.63 3.04 -55.11
CA SER A 722 -17.30 3.88 -54.10
C SER A 722 -16.76 3.61 -52.70
N ALA A 723 -16.74 2.34 -52.26
CA ALA A 723 -16.24 1.98 -50.94
C ALA A 723 -14.75 2.34 -50.77
N LYS A 724 -13.96 2.27 -51.85
CA LYS A 724 -12.54 2.69 -51.85
C LYS A 724 -12.39 4.20 -51.70
N ILE A 725 -13.21 5.00 -52.40
CA ILE A 725 -13.24 6.46 -52.27
C ILE A 725 -13.67 6.85 -50.86
N ASP A 726 -14.74 6.25 -50.33
CA ASP A 726 -15.23 6.54 -48.98
C ASP A 726 -14.17 6.25 -47.91
N ARG A 727 -13.46 5.12 -48.02
CA ARG A 727 -12.32 4.82 -47.12
C ARG A 727 -11.18 5.82 -47.27
N ALA A 728 -10.86 6.25 -48.49
CA ALA A 728 -9.79 7.22 -48.74
C ALA A 728 -10.14 8.62 -48.20
N VAL A 729 -11.38 9.07 -48.40
CA VAL A 729 -11.90 10.33 -47.85
C VAL A 729 -11.96 10.27 -46.33
N ALA A 730 -12.45 9.18 -45.74
CA ALA A 730 -12.46 9.01 -44.28
C ALA A 730 -11.05 9.08 -43.69
N LYS A 731 -10.08 8.38 -44.30
CA LYS A 731 -8.67 8.41 -43.88
C LYS A 731 -8.05 9.81 -44.03
N ALA A 732 -8.36 10.53 -45.10
CA ALA A 732 -7.89 11.90 -45.31
C ALA A 732 -8.48 12.87 -44.29
N ARG A 733 -9.79 12.81 -44.03
CA ARG A 733 -10.45 13.62 -42.98
C ARG A 733 -9.89 13.35 -41.59
N GLU A 734 -9.61 12.09 -41.28
CA GLU A 734 -8.96 11.73 -40.01
C GLU A 734 -7.56 12.33 -39.91
N ALA A 735 -6.77 12.28 -40.99
CA ALA A 735 -5.44 12.88 -41.03
C ALA A 735 -5.47 14.42 -40.94
N GLU A 736 -6.42 15.08 -41.61
CA GLU A 736 -6.66 16.53 -41.48
C GLU A 736 -7.02 16.89 -40.04
N ARG A 737 -7.97 16.16 -39.42
CA ARG A 737 -8.37 16.39 -38.03
C ARG A 737 -7.19 16.22 -37.06
N LYS A 738 -6.34 15.21 -37.25
CA LYS A 738 -5.13 15.02 -36.43
C LYS A 738 -4.15 16.18 -36.61
N PHE A 739 -3.95 16.64 -37.85
CA PHE A 739 -3.09 17.77 -38.15
C PHE A 739 -3.59 19.07 -37.51
N ASP A 740 -4.88 19.37 -37.65
CA ASP A 740 -5.49 20.59 -37.08
C ASP A 740 -5.44 20.59 -35.55
N ARG A 741 -5.68 19.44 -34.90
CA ARG A 741 -5.54 19.29 -33.44
C ARG A 741 -4.09 19.55 -33.00
N ALA A 742 -3.12 18.95 -33.68
CA ALA A 742 -1.71 19.14 -33.38
C ALA A 742 -1.25 20.60 -33.59
N GLU A 743 -1.66 21.24 -34.69
CA GLU A 743 -1.34 22.64 -34.97
C GLU A 743 -1.98 23.59 -33.94
N ALA A 744 -3.22 23.35 -33.56
CA ALA A 744 -3.92 24.14 -32.54
C ALA A 744 -3.22 24.07 -31.18
N MET A 745 -2.85 22.86 -30.72
CA MET A 745 -2.17 22.70 -29.43
C MET A 745 -0.75 23.25 -29.46
N LYS A 746 -0.05 23.11 -30.59
CA LYS A 746 1.26 23.73 -30.79
C LYS A 746 1.21 25.25 -30.57
N LEU A 747 0.20 25.93 -31.12
CA LEU A 747 0.02 27.37 -30.92
C LEU A 747 -0.22 27.75 -29.45
N VAL A 748 -0.87 26.87 -28.67
CA VAL A 748 -1.02 27.05 -27.21
C VAL A 748 0.35 27.02 -26.54
N HIS A 749 1.17 26.01 -26.80
CA HIS A 749 2.51 25.90 -26.18
C HIS A 749 3.49 26.98 -26.65
N GLU A 750 3.35 27.48 -27.88
CA GLU A 750 4.10 28.63 -28.40
C GLU A 750 3.71 29.95 -27.71
N GLY A 751 2.62 29.98 -26.95
CA GLY A 751 2.12 31.17 -26.27
C GLY A 751 1.37 32.15 -27.20
N THR A 752 0.93 31.69 -28.38
CA THR A 752 0.19 32.52 -29.35
C THR A 752 -1.11 33.08 -28.76
N PHE A 753 -1.75 32.33 -27.84
CA PHE A 753 -3.01 32.72 -27.22
C PHE A 753 -2.86 33.34 -25.82
N GLY A 754 -1.64 33.53 -25.33
CA GLY A 754 -1.36 33.99 -23.96
C GLY A 754 -0.27 33.15 -23.30
N ASP A 755 0.01 33.40 -22.02
CA ASP A 755 1.00 32.61 -21.27
C ASP A 755 0.51 31.16 -21.10
N PRO A 756 1.27 30.13 -21.57
CA PRO A 756 0.86 28.75 -21.45
C PRO A 756 0.59 28.30 -20.01
N SER A 757 1.27 28.83 -19.00
CA SER A 757 1.00 28.47 -17.59
C SER A 757 -0.36 28.98 -17.12
N ARG A 758 -0.72 30.21 -17.49
CA ARG A 758 -2.01 30.84 -17.13
C ARG A 758 -3.17 30.20 -17.89
N ILE A 759 -2.91 29.76 -19.12
CA ILE A 759 -3.86 28.94 -19.89
C ILE A 759 -3.97 27.55 -19.26
N ALA A 760 -2.88 26.92 -18.83
CA ALA A 760 -2.95 25.61 -18.21
C ALA A 760 -3.73 25.65 -16.89
N SER A 761 -3.49 26.66 -16.05
CA SER A 761 -4.14 26.81 -14.73
C SER A 761 -5.61 27.21 -14.81
N GLY A 762 -6.09 27.72 -15.95
CA GLY A 762 -7.44 28.26 -16.08
C GLY A 762 -7.59 29.72 -15.70
N GLU A 763 -6.49 30.42 -15.40
CA GLU A 763 -6.53 31.87 -15.16
C GLU A 763 -6.90 32.65 -16.43
N ILE A 764 -6.52 32.13 -17.61
CA ILE A 764 -6.91 32.68 -18.91
C ILE A 764 -7.56 31.57 -19.75
N GLU A 765 -8.74 31.84 -20.28
CA GLU A 765 -9.37 31.00 -21.30
C GLU A 765 -8.84 31.35 -22.70
N VAL A 766 -8.70 30.36 -23.58
CA VAL A 766 -8.27 30.59 -24.95
C VAL A 766 -9.35 31.36 -25.72
N LEU A 767 -10.62 31.12 -25.41
CA LEU A 767 -11.79 31.90 -25.86
C LEU A 767 -12.63 32.43 -24.69
N ALA A 768 -13.17 33.65 -24.84
CA ALA A 768 -14.17 34.18 -23.91
C ALA A 768 -15.51 33.40 -24.03
N ALA A 769 -16.22 33.23 -22.92
CA ALA A 769 -17.46 32.45 -22.84
C ALA A 769 -18.54 32.90 -23.85
N ASP A 770 -18.60 34.19 -24.13
CA ASP A 770 -19.54 34.85 -25.02
C ASP A 770 -19.28 34.43 -26.49
N ALA A 771 -18.01 34.25 -26.86
CA ALA A 771 -17.58 33.87 -28.21
C ALA A 771 -17.74 32.37 -28.52
N LEU A 772 -17.77 31.51 -27.49
CA LEU A 772 -18.02 30.07 -27.62
C LEU A 772 -19.42 29.77 -28.18
N THR A 773 -20.40 30.62 -27.87
CA THR A 773 -21.79 30.48 -28.34
C THR A 773 -21.92 30.80 -29.83
N GLU A 774 -21.10 31.74 -30.34
CA GLU A 774 -21.09 32.15 -31.76
C GLU A 774 -20.28 31.21 -32.67
N LEU A 775 -19.29 30.49 -32.13
CA LEU A 775 -18.32 29.66 -32.87
C LEU A 775 -18.53 28.14 -32.73
N SER A 776 -19.67 27.71 -32.19
CA SER A 776 -19.99 26.28 -31.99
C SER A 776 -19.81 25.47 -33.29
N LEU A 777 -19.09 24.34 -33.19
CA LEU A 777 -18.69 23.47 -34.30
C LEU A 777 -19.88 22.83 -35.06
N ASP A 778 -21.10 22.95 -34.52
CA ASP A 778 -22.36 22.48 -35.09
C ASP A 778 -23.21 23.58 -35.78
N ALA A 779 -22.71 24.82 -35.85
CA ALA A 779 -23.43 25.90 -36.52
C ALA A 779 -23.45 25.69 -38.06
N PRO A 780 -24.61 25.80 -38.74
CA PRO A 780 -24.68 25.71 -40.19
C PRO A 780 -23.85 26.83 -40.85
N GLU A 781 -23.19 26.52 -41.98
CA GLU A 781 -22.41 27.50 -42.74
C GLU A 781 -23.18 28.81 -42.92
N PRO A 782 -22.54 29.99 -42.75
CA PRO A 782 -23.24 31.24 -42.90
C PRO A 782 -23.77 31.36 -44.32
N VAL A 783 -25.09 31.61 -44.42
CA VAL A 783 -25.78 31.92 -45.66
C VAL A 783 -25.05 33.08 -46.35
N GLN A 784 -24.69 32.88 -47.63
CA GLN A 784 -24.11 33.95 -48.47
C GLN A 784 -24.98 35.21 -48.39
N GLY A 785 -24.48 36.24 -47.70
CA GLY A 785 -25.17 37.54 -47.60
C GLY A 785 -25.04 38.32 -46.29
N SER A 786 -24.33 37.82 -45.26
CA SER A 786 -24.09 38.60 -44.03
C SER A 786 -22.97 39.63 -44.21
N LEU A 787 -23.21 40.88 -43.83
CA LEU A 787 -22.27 42.01 -43.86
C LEU A 787 -21.28 42.03 -42.67
N MET A 788 -21.24 40.96 -41.87
CA MET A 788 -20.24 40.76 -40.81
C MET A 788 -19.00 40.04 -41.38
N PRO A 789 -17.78 40.40 -40.94
CA PRO A 789 -16.56 39.86 -41.53
C PRO A 789 -16.51 38.34 -41.34
N SER A 790 -16.35 37.64 -42.47
CA SER A 790 -16.06 36.21 -42.58
C SER A 790 -15.01 35.79 -41.54
N HIS A 791 -15.34 34.78 -40.72
CA HIS A 791 -14.45 34.12 -39.75
C HIS A 791 -13.03 34.00 -40.33
N ARG A 792 -12.03 34.55 -39.63
CA ARG A 792 -10.64 34.40 -40.05
C ARG A 792 -10.26 32.92 -39.83
N PRO A 793 -9.38 32.33 -40.65
CA PRO A 793 -8.87 30.97 -40.42
C PRO A 793 -8.35 30.72 -38.99
N ASP A 794 -7.95 31.78 -38.29
CA ASP A 794 -7.46 31.76 -36.91
C ASP A 794 -8.56 31.47 -35.86
N ASP A 795 -9.83 31.79 -36.12
CA ASP A 795 -10.92 31.66 -35.13
C ASP A 795 -11.29 30.18 -34.87
N ARG A 796 -11.27 29.35 -35.92
CA ARG A 796 -11.56 27.90 -35.82
C ARG A 796 -10.45 27.14 -35.09
N ARG A 797 -9.19 27.50 -35.35
CA ARG A 797 -8.04 26.91 -34.63
C ARG A 797 -8.05 27.30 -33.16
N ARG A 798 -8.44 28.54 -32.86
CA ARG A 798 -8.60 29.02 -31.48
C ARG A 798 -9.71 28.28 -30.73
N ALA A 799 -10.85 28.01 -31.37
CA ALA A 799 -11.91 27.17 -30.82
C ALA A 799 -11.48 25.72 -30.59
N LEU A 800 -10.71 25.14 -31.51
CA LEU A 800 -10.16 23.81 -31.34
C LEU A 800 -9.13 23.76 -30.20
N ALA A 801 -8.26 24.77 -30.08
CA ALA A 801 -7.29 24.89 -28.99
C ALA A 801 -7.98 25.00 -27.63
N ASP A 802 -9.04 25.82 -27.50
CA ASP A 802 -9.82 25.95 -26.28
C ASP A 802 -10.44 24.61 -25.84
N SER A 803 -11.08 23.91 -26.78
CA SER A 803 -11.64 22.57 -26.54
C SER A 803 -10.59 21.57 -26.08
N LEU A 804 -9.38 21.60 -26.67
CA LEU A 804 -8.27 20.71 -26.32
C LEU A 804 -7.71 21.01 -24.93
N VAL A 805 -7.55 22.29 -24.58
CA VAL A 805 -7.08 22.70 -23.25
C VAL A 805 -8.09 22.28 -22.18
N ARG A 806 -9.39 22.44 -22.43
CA ARG A 806 -10.44 21.98 -21.51
C ARG A 806 -10.43 20.46 -21.33
N GLU A 807 -10.27 19.71 -22.43
CA GLU A 807 -10.09 18.26 -22.41
C GLU A 807 -8.84 17.87 -21.59
N ALA A 808 -7.73 18.58 -21.80
CA ALA A 808 -6.48 18.37 -21.08
C ALA A 808 -6.60 18.62 -19.57
N ARG A 809 -7.24 19.74 -19.16
CA ARG A 809 -7.48 20.06 -17.74
C ARG A 809 -8.39 19.03 -17.09
N ALA A 810 -9.43 18.55 -17.78
CA ALA A 810 -10.31 17.51 -17.27
C ALA A 810 -9.53 16.19 -17.03
N ILE A 811 -8.66 15.80 -17.96
CA ILE A 811 -7.79 14.64 -17.80
C ILE A 811 -6.82 14.83 -16.63
N ALA A 812 -6.18 15.98 -16.51
CA ALA A 812 -5.26 16.26 -15.39
C ALA A 812 -5.98 16.18 -14.04
N ALA A 813 -7.19 16.73 -13.92
CA ALA A 813 -8.00 16.67 -12.71
C ALA A 813 -8.47 15.24 -12.38
N GLU A 814 -8.88 14.48 -13.40
CA GLU A 814 -9.34 13.08 -13.24
C GLU A 814 -8.17 12.16 -12.83
N GLN A 815 -7.02 12.31 -13.48
CA GLN A 815 -5.87 11.43 -13.29
C GLN A 815 -4.96 11.86 -12.14
N ARG A 816 -5.08 13.11 -11.67
CA ARG A 816 -4.31 13.71 -10.56
C ARG A 816 -2.80 13.50 -10.73
N PHE A 817 -2.23 14.02 -11.82
CA PHE A 817 -0.82 13.77 -12.10
C PHE A 817 0.08 14.21 -10.95
N PHE A 818 1.12 13.41 -10.69
CA PHE A 818 2.06 13.68 -9.61
C PHE A 818 3.46 13.98 -10.14
N HIS A 819 3.84 15.25 -10.07
CA HIS A 819 5.13 15.76 -10.52
C HIS A 819 6.17 15.70 -9.38
N TRP A 820 6.83 14.56 -9.21
CA TRP A 820 7.74 14.27 -8.09
C TRP A 820 8.78 15.37 -7.79
N GLU A 821 9.38 15.97 -8.82
CA GLU A 821 10.40 17.02 -8.67
C GLU A 821 9.86 18.33 -8.10
N VAL A 822 8.58 18.61 -8.37
CA VAL A 822 7.91 19.84 -7.95
C VAL A 822 7.14 19.63 -6.63
N ALA A 823 6.61 18.43 -6.42
CA ALA A 823 5.89 18.07 -5.21
C ALA A 823 6.81 17.86 -3.99
N PHE A 824 8.05 17.43 -4.21
CA PHE A 824 9.06 17.23 -3.16
C PHE A 824 10.38 17.96 -3.48
N PRO A 825 10.34 19.30 -3.59
CA PRO A 825 11.49 20.09 -4.06
C PRO A 825 12.75 19.91 -3.19
N GLY A 826 12.64 19.65 -1.89
CA GLY A 826 13.78 19.41 -0.99
C GLY A 826 14.56 18.12 -1.28
N VAL A 827 13.95 17.15 -1.96
CA VAL A 827 14.53 15.82 -2.24
C VAL A 827 15.48 15.86 -3.44
N TRP A 828 15.22 16.73 -4.41
CA TRP A 828 15.92 16.78 -5.69
C TRP A 828 16.96 17.89 -5.71
N ARG A 829 17.99 17.73 -6.54
CA ARG A 829 19.07 18.70 -6.73
C ARG A 829 19.22 19.00 -8.21
N ASP A 830 19.65 20.22 -8.51
CA ASP A 830 19.99 20.68 -9.87
C ASP A 830 19.00 20.22 -10.96
N LEU A 831 17.75 20.72 -10.86
CA LEU A 831 16.68 20.49 -11.83
C LEU A 831 17.00 21.05 -13.23
N SER A 832 18.09 21.80 -13.35
CA SER A 832 18.56 22.37 -14.61
C SER A 832 19.44 21.40 -15.41
N SER A 833 20.06 20.43 -14.73
CA SER A 833 20.94 19.44 -15.33
C SER A 833 20.20 18.43 -16.21
N SER A 834 20.93 17.81 -17.14
CA SER A 834 20.37 16.82 -18.08
C SER A 834 20.08 15.46 -17.45
N GLY A 835 20.60 15.18 -16.26
CA GLY A 835 20.35 13.96 -15.49
C GLY A 835 19.60 14.28 -14.20
N ARG A 836 18.84 13.33 -13.66
CA ARG A 836 18.22 13.52 -12.34
C ARG A 836 19.31 13.48 -11.27
N SER A 837 19.41 14.52 -10.46
CA SER A 837 20.33 14.56 -9.32
C SER A 837 19.53 14.72 -8.01
N GLY A 838 19.98 14.08 -6.93
CA GLY A 838 19.15 13.88 -5.74
C GLY A 838 18.28 12.61 -5.82
N GLY A 839 17.18 12.59 -5.07
CA GLY A 839 16.31 11.41 -4.92
C GLY A 839 16.25 10.90 -3.49
N PHE A 840 15.40 9.90 -3.26
CA PHE A 840 15.19 9.30 -1.95
C PHE A 840 16.30 8.30 -1.59
N ASP A 841 16.65 8.23 -0.31
CA ASP A 841 17.56 7.23 0.25
C ASP A 841 16.91 5.84 0.26
N ALA A 842 15.61 5.78 0.56
CA ALA A 842 14.86 4.55 0.44
C ALA A 842 13.44 4.75 -0.09
N VAL A 843 12.93 3.72 -0.77
CA VAL A 843 11.54 3.60 -1.21
C VAL A 843 10.99 2.31 -0.61
N ILE A 844 9.92 2.39 0.18
CA ILE A 844 9.29 1.22 0.82
C ILE A 844 7.80 1.17 0.48
N GLY A 845 7.15 0.04 0.70
CA GLY A 845 5.68 -0.04 0.67
C GLY A 845 5.11 -1.32 0.09
N ASN A 846 3.79 -1.32 -0.07
CA ASN A 846 3.01 -2.38 -0.71
C ASN A 846 2.22 -1.79 -1.90
N PRO A 847 2.80 -1.78 -3.12
CA PRO A 847 2.12 -1.24 -4.29
C PRO A 847 0.78 -1.95 -4.59
N PRO A 848 -0.22 -1.25 -5.17
CA PRO A 848 -1.56 -1.79 -5.34
C PRO A 848 -1.67 -2.90 -6.41
N TYR A 849 -2.46 -3.94 -6.12
CA TYR A 849 -2.64 -5.11 -6.99
C TYR A 849 -3.84 -4.96 -7.94
N VAL A 850 -3.78 -3.99 -8.86
CA VAL A 850 -4.87 -3.67 -9.79
C VAL A 850 -4.69 -4.39 -11.12
N ARG A 851 -5.74 -5.07 -11.58
CA ARG A 851 -5.70 -5.88 -12.79
C ARG A 851 -5.67 -5.02 -14.06
N GLN A 852 -5.09 -5.59 -15.12
CA GLN A 852 -4.93 -4.92 -16.42
C GLN A 852 -6.25 -4.39 -17.03
N GLU A 853 -7.39 -5.01 -16.75
CA GLU A 853 -8.70 -4.57 -17.24
C GLU A 853 -9.10 -3.22 -16.65
N GLU A 854 -8.78 -2.99 -15.38
CA GLU A 854 -9.20 -1.81 -14.59
C GLU A 854 -8.33 -0.59 -14.90
N ILE A 855 -7.07 -0.79 -15.29
CA ILE A 855 -6.16 0.29 -15.72
C ILE A 855 -6.22 0.59 -17.23
N SER A 856 -7.20 0.04 -17.95
CA SER A 856 -7.34 0.22 -19.41
C SER A 856 -7.32 1.69 -19.87
N PRO A 857 -7.97 2.67 -19.17
CA PRO A 857 -7.95 4.06 -19.59
C PRO A 857 -6.56 4.70 -19.62
N ILE A 858 -5.65 4.26 -18.75
CA ILE A 858 -4.32 4.87 -18.55
C ILE A 858 -3.19 4.13 -19.27
N LYS A 859 -3.47 2.98 -19.90
CA LYS A 859 -2.46 2.19 -20.64
C LYS A 859 -1.65 2.98 -21.67
N PRO A 860 -2.24 3.90 -22.47
CA PRO A 860 -1.46 4.72 -23.38
C PRO A 860 -0.38 5.55 -22.68
N ALA A 861 -0.70 6.18 -21.54
CA ALA A 861 0.28 6.90 -20.73
C ALA A 861 1.36 5.96 -20.19
N LEU A 862 0.96 4.82 -19.62
CA LEU A 862 1.88 3.86 -19.03
C LEU A 862 2.88 3.35 -20.08
N SER A 863 2.42 3.10 -21.31
CA SER A 863 3.26 2.63 -22.42
C SER A 863 4.34 3.61 -22.86
N LYS A 864 4.13 4.92 -22.63
CA LYS A 864 5.09 5.97 -22.93
C LYS A 864 5.99 6.30 -21.74
N ALA A 865 5.47 6.14 -20.52
CA ALA A 865 6.17 6.50 -19.30
C ALA A 865 7.12 5.41 -18.77
N PHE A 866 6.86 4.15 -19.13
CA PHE A 866 7.53 2.98 -18.55
C PHE A 866 8.08 2.03 -19.60
N ASP A 867 9.38 1.75 -19.51
CA ASP A 867 10.03 0.78 -20.40
C ASP A 867 9.54 -0.65 -20.12
N THR A 868 9.19 -0.94 -18.86
CA THR A 868 8.62 -2.22 -18.42
C THR A 868 7.19 -2.48 -18.88
N TYR A 869 6.57 -1.54 -19.61
CA TYR A 869 5.19 -1.68 -20.03
C TYR A 869 4.90 -2.97 -20.81
N ALA A 870 3.84 -3.64 -20.34
CA ALA A 870 3.17 -4.74 -21.00
C ALA A 870 1.65 -4.60 -20.82
N GLY A 871 0.88 -4.73 -21.90
CA GLY A 871 -0.57 -4.45 -21.89
C GLY A 871 -1.42 -5.37 -21.01
N THR A 872 -0.83 -6.46 -20.50
CA THR A 872 -1.45 -7.43 -19.58
C THR A 872 -0.82 -7.43 -18.18
N ALA A 873 0.07 -6.47 -17.88
CA ALA A 873 0.69 -6.34 -16.56
C ALA A 873 -0.29 -5.74 -15.54
N ASP A 874 -0.12 -6.15 -14.29
CA ASP A 874 -0.75 -5.51 -13.13
C ASP A 874 -0.08 -4.15 -12.84
N LEU A 875 -0.80 -3.27 -12.12
CA LEU A 875 -0.35 -1.90 -11.83
C LEU A 875 0.99 -1.83 -11.05
N TYR A 876 1.26 -2.77 -10.14
CA TYR A 876 2.49 -2.78 -9.34
C TYR A 876 3.77 -2.89 -10.18
N VAL A 877 3.70 -3.38 -11.42
CA VAL A 877 4.87 -3.44 -12.32
C VAL A 877 5.44 -2.05 -12.58
N TYR A 878 4.57 -1.06 -12.73
CA TYR A 878 4.96 0.33 -12.97
C TYR A 878 5.51 0.99 -11.70
N PHE A 879 5.04 0.58 -10.53
CA PHE A 879 5.59 1.02 -9.24
C PHE A 879 7.03 0.57 -9.03
N TYR A 880 7.42 -0.61 -9.51
CA TYR A 880 8.81 -1.04 -9.46
C TYR A 880 9.73 -0.10 -10.24
N GLU A 881 9.39 0.14 -11.51
CA GLU A 881 10.16 1.08 -12.32
C GLU A 881 10.15 2.50 -11.72
N GLN A 882 8.98 2.95 -11.25
CA GLN A 882 8.87 4.26 -10.62
C GLN A 882 9.73 4.36 -9.36
N GLY A 883 9.73 3.36 -8.48
CA GLY A 883 10.56 3.34 -7.27
C GLY A 883 12.05 3.47 -7.60
N THR A 884 12.54 2.77 -8.63
CA THR A 884 13.95 2.93 -9.07
C THR A 884 14.27 4.32 -9.64
N LYS A 885 13.29 4.96 -10.30
CA LYS A 885 13.38 6.35 -10.78
C LYS A 885 13.45 7.35 -9.62
N LEU A 886 12.85 7.03 -8.47
CA LEU A 886 12.82 7.87 -7.26
C LEU A 886 14.10 7.82 -6.43
N LEU A 887 14.83 6.71 -6.48
CA LEU A 887 16.06 6.54 -5.71
C LEU A 887 17.18 7.46 -6.19
N ARG A 888 17.95 7.99 -5.23
CA ARG A 888 19.30 8.48 -5.51
C ARG A 888 20.25 7.31 -5.82
N PRO A 889 21.41 7.53 -6.46
CA PRO A 889 22.47 6.52 -6.51
C PRO A 889 22.80 6.02 -5.09
N GLY A 890 22.85 4.70 -4.91
CA GLY A 890 23.11 4.02 -3.64
C GLY A 890 21.87 3.85 -2.76
N GLY A 891 20.74 4.48 -3.12
CA GLY A 891 19.47 4.30 -2.42
C GLY A 891 18.89 2.90 -2.62
N ARG A 892 17.98 2.50 -1.74
CA ARG A 892 17.38 1.15 -1.73
C ARG A 892 15.86 1.16 -1.86
N MET A 893 15.30 0.25 -2.65
CA MET A 893 13.85 0.06 -2.75
C MET A 893 13.47 -1.32 -2.21
N GLY A 894 12.45 -1.39 -1.37
CA GLY A 894 11.89 -2.62 -0.84
C GLY A 894 10.37 -2.67 -0.97
N TYR A 895 9.84 -3.68 -1.66
CA TYR A 895 8.38 -3.86 -1.78
C TYR A 895 7.94 -5.27 -1.42
N VAL A 896 6.71 -5.37 -0.93
CA VAL A 896 5.93 -6.61 -0.94
C VAL A 896 4.92 -6.57 -2.08
N VAL A 897 4.99 -7.57 -2.96
CA VAL A 897 4.00 -7.77 -4.04
C VAL A 897 3.71 -9.26 -4.20
N THR A 898 2.84 -9.62 -5.16
CA THR A 898 2.66 -11.03 -5.55
C THR A 898 3.86 -11.59 -6.33
N ASN A 899 4.26 -12.84 -6.05
CA ASN A 899 5.36 -13.53 -6.73
C ASN A 899 5.14 -13.84 -8.24
N LYS A 900 3.97 -13.50 -8.80
CA LYS A 900 3.59 -13.82 -10.20
C LYS A 900 4.59 -13.27 -11.23
N TRP A 901 5.13 -12.07 -11.01
CA TRP A 901 6.07 -11.44 -11.95
C TRP A 901 7.37 -12.22 -12.14
N LEU A 902 7.75 -13.09 -11.20
CA LEU A 902 8.93 -13.94 -11.32
C LEU A 902 8.87 -14.82 -12.57
N LYS A 903 7.67 -15.25 -12.99
CA LYS A 903 7.49 -16.22 -14.07
C LYS A 903 6.56 -15.77 -15.19
N ALA A 904 5.76 -14.72 -14.97
CA ALA A 904 4.80 -14.25 -15.96
C ALA A 904 5.49 -13.61 -17.18
N GLY A 905 4.97 -13.89 -18.38
CA GLY A 905 5.51 -13.32 -19.63
C GLY A 905 5.41 -11.79 -19.71
N TYR A 906 4.39 -11.19 -19.09
CA TYR A 906 4.26 -9.72 -19.06
C TYR A 906 5.40 -9.02 -18.31
N ALA A 907 6.12 -9.73 -17.45
CA ALA A 907 7.17 -9.20 -16.58
C ALA A 907 8.59 -9.43 -17.12
N GLU A 908 8.76 -9.89 -18.37
CA GLU A 908 10.07 -10.07 -19.01
C GLU A 908 10.94 -8.81 -18.92
N LYS A 909 10.38 -7.66 -19.32
CA LYS A 909 11.08 -6.38 -19.25
C LYS A 909 11.37 -5.92 -17.81
N LEU A 910 10.47 -6.24 -16.88
CA LEU A 910 10.69 -5.95 -15.45
C LEU A 910 11.88 -6.76 -14.91
N ARG A 911 11.97 -8.05 -15.24
CA ARG A 911 13.10 -8.89 -14.85
C ARG A 911 14.40 -8.44 -15.51
N ARG A 912 14.35 -7.98 -16.76
CA ARG A 912 15.51 -7.36 -17.44
C ARG A 912 16.01 -6.14 -16.65
N MET A 913 15.13 -5.23 -16.26
CA MET A 913 15.50 -4.07 -15.43
C MET A 913 16.15 -4.51 -14.12
N PHE A 914 15.60 -5.51 -13.42
CA PHE A 914 16.22 -5.99 -12.18
C PHE A 914 17.59 -6.66 -12.39
N ALA A 915 17.85 -7.20 -13.57
CA ALA A 915 19.16 -7.77 -13.91
C ALA A 915 20.19 -6.68 -14.26
N GLU A 916 19.77 -5.63 -14.98
CA GLU A 916 20.64 -4.67 -15.65
C GLU A 916 20.75 -3.31 -14.92
N ASP A 917 19.64 -2.76 -14.43
CA ASP A 917 19.56 -1.36 -13.98
C ASP A 917 19.71 -1.19 -12.45
N VAL A 918 19.47 -2.24 -11.67
CA VAL A 918 19.56 -2.24 -10.21
C VAL A 918 20.25 -3.47 -9.66
N TRP A 919 20.67 -3.44 -8.41
CA TRP A 919 21.27 -4.58 -7.73
C TRP A 919 20.26 -5.22 -6.79
N VAL A 920 19.83 -6.45 -7.08
CA VAL A 920 19.03 -7.23 -6.13
C VAL A 920 19.92 -7.61 -4.96
N GLU A 921 19.57 -7.14 -3.76
CA GLU A 921 20.29 -7.48 -2.53
C GLU A 921 19.58 -8.63 -1.80
N PHE A 922 18.24 -8.64 -1.81
CA PHE A 922 17.44 -9.62 -1.10
C PHE A 922 16.15 -9.96 -1.85
N LEU A 923 15.74 -11.24 -1.83
CA LEU A 923 14.48 -11.74 -2.36
C LEU A 923 13.92 -12.83 -1.45
N ALA A 924 12.63 -12.77 -1.11
CA ALA A 924 11.93 -13.79 -0.35
C ALA A 924 10.60 -14.17 -0.99
N ASP A 925 10.35 -15.47 -1.17
CA ASP A 925 9.06 -16.02 -1.60
C ASP A 925 8.44 -16.85 -0.48
N PHE A 926 7.20 -16.48 -0.11
CA PHE A 926 6.43 -17.12 0.96
C PHE A 926 5.34 -18.06 0.44
N GLY A 927 5.25 -18.23 -0.88
CA GLY A 927 4.19 -19.03 -1.51
C GLY A 927 2.78 -18.56 -1.13
N HIS A 928 1.82 -19.48 -1.12
CA HIS A 928 0.42 -19.18 -0.77
C HIS A 928 0.16 -19.15 0.75
N ALA A 929 0.88 -18.30 1.47
CA ALA A 929 0.74 -18.15 2.92
C ALA A 929 -0.55 -17.39 3.30
N ARG A 930 -1.71 -18.06 3.18
CA ARG A 930 -3.04 -17.47 3.41
C ARG A 930 -3.22 -16.83 4.79
N HIS A 931 -2.46 -17.25 5.80
CA HIS A 931 -2.56 -16.63 7.13
C HIS A 931 -1.93 -15.24 7.20
N LEU A 932 -1.01 -14.89 6.28
CA LEU A 932 -0.50 -13.52 6.15
C LEU A 932 -1.59 -12.60 5.61
N PHE A 933 -2.34 -13.05 4.60
CA PHE A 933 -3.45 -12.29 4.03
C PHE A 933 -4.74 -13.15 4.06
N PRO A 934 -5.46 -13.20 5.20
CA PRO A 934 -6.64 -14.07 5.37
C PRO A 934 -7.73 -13.82 4.34
N ASP A 935 -7.88 -12.54 3.98
CA ASP A 935 -8.94 -12.00 3.14
C ASP A 935 -8.55 -11.88 1.66
N ALA A 936 -7.31 -12.26 1.30
CA ALA A 936 -6.80 -12.16 -0.07
C ALA A 936 -6.08 -13.42 -0.54
N ASP A 937 -6.36 -13.86 -1.77
CA ASP A 937 -5.74 -15.03 -2.39
C ASP A 937 -4.40 -14.63 -3.06
N VAL A 938 -3.41 -14.26 -2.25
CA VAL A 938 -2.12 -13.68 -2.70
C VAL A 938 -0.91 -14.58 -2.40
N PHE A 939 0.19 -14.28 -3.08
CA PHE A 939 1.47 -15.00 -3.00
C PHE A 939 2.57 -14.02 -2.61
N PRO A 940 2.73 -13.72 -1.32
CA PRO A 940 3.60 -12.64 -0.89
C PRO A 940 5.05 -12.91 -1.31
N CYS A 941 5.66 -11.90 -1.90
CA CYS A 941 7.06 -11.86 -2.32
C CYS A 941 7.63 -10.54 -1.86
N VAL A 942 8.76 -10.57 -1.16
CA VAL A 942 9.50 -9.39 -0.74
C VAL A 942 10.77 -9.30 -1.55
N ILE A 943 11.05 -8.14 -2.12
CA ILE A 943 12.31 -7.87 -2.82
C ILE A 943 12.90 -6.57 -2.29
N ALA A 944 14.22 -6.56 -2.06
CA ALA A 944 15.00 -5.36 -1.80
C ALA A 944 16.10 -5.22 -2.86
N VAL A 945 16.19 -4.02 -3.43
CA VAL A 945 17.17 -3.68 -4.48
C VAL A 945 17.89 -2.38 -4.13
N GLN A 946 19.14 -2.25 -4.57
CA GLN A 946 19.93 -1.03 -4.49
C GLN A 946 20.10 -0.41 -5.89
N LYS A 947 19.99 0.91 -5.99
CA LYS A 947 20.36 1.63 -7.21
C LYS A 947 21.88 1.78 -7.29
N PRO A 948 22.54 1.44 -8.41
CA PRO A 948 24.00 1.45 -8.50
C PRO A 948 24.58 2.84 -8.19
N ASP A 949 25.62 2.88 -7.36
CA ASP A 949 26.44 4.07 -7.03
C ASP A 949 27.95 3.86 -7.25
N ALA A 950 28.36 2.62 -7.55
CA ALA A 950 29.74 2.25 -7.83
C ALA A 950 29.81 1.33 -9.06
N ASP A 951 31.01 1.22 -9.65
CA ASP A 951 31.24 0.37 -10.81
C ASP A 951 31.27 -1.14 -10.46
N ALA A 952 31.55 -1.49 -9.20
CA ALA A 952 31.68 -2.88 -8.77
C ALA A 952 30.29 -3.49 -8.50
N VAL A 953 29.84 -4.36 -9.40
CA VAL A 953 28.55 -5.07 -9.29
C VAL A 953 28.68 -6.24 -8.29
N PRO A 954 27.77 -6.37 -7.31
CA PRO A 954 27.73 -7.53 -6.43
C PRO A 954 27.52 -8.84 -7.21
N GLU A 955 28.33 -9.87 -6.93
CA GLU A 955 28.22 -11.18 -7.60
C GLU A 955 27.06 -12.02 -7.08
N GLN A 956 26.68 -11.83 -5.82
CA GLN A 956 25.67 -12.66 -5.13
C GLN A 956 24.63 -11.81 -4.42
N TYR A 957 23.46 -12.42 -4.18
CA TYR A 957 22.36 -11.83 -3.41
C TYR A 957 21.76 -12.84 -2.43
N ASP A 958 21.02 -12.34 -1.43
CA ASP A 958 20.35 -13.18 -0.44
C ASP A 958 18.97 -13.63 -0.94
N LEU A 959 18.72 -14.93 -0.91
CA LEU A 959 17.47 -15.54 -1.36
C LEU A 959 16.88 -16.42 -0.26
N ALA A 960 15.61 -16.20 0.08
CA ALA A 960 14.85 -17.04 1.01
C ALA A 960 13.60 -17.61 0.31
N VAL A 961 13.38 -18.91 0.43
CA VAL A 961 12.17 -19.56 -0.10
C VAL A 961 11.57 -20.40 0.99
N ILE A 962 10.42 -19.97 1.52
CA ILE A 962 9.73 -20.65 2.61
C ILE A 962 8.43 -21.23 2.07
N PRO A 963 8.25 -22.58 2.11
CA PRO A 963 6.98 -23.19 1.72
C PRO A 963 5.82 -22.64 2.54
N ARG A 964 4.66 -22.47 1.90
CA ARG A 964 3.47 -21.84 2.52
C ARG A 964 3.07 -22.41 3.89
N ASP A 965 3.30 -23.70 4.10
CA ASP A 965 2.89 -24.44 5.30
C ASP A 965 3.92 -24.28 6.44
N ASP A 966 5.13 -23.80 6.10
CA ASP A 966 6.26 -23.58 7.01
C ASP A 966 6.45 -22.09 7.34
N VAL A 967 5.72 -21.18 6.67
CA VAL A 967 5.73 -19.75 7.01
C VAL A 967 5.15 -19.59 8.42
N PRO A 968 5.94 -19.12 9.39
CA PRO A 968 5.49 -19.07 10.77
C PRO A 968 4.56 -17.86 10.97
N ARG A 969 3.64 -17.99 11.91
CA ARG A 969 2.78 -16.87 12.33
C ARG A 969 3.54 -15.79 13.09
N GLU A 970 4.66 -16.15 13.73
CA GLU A 970 5.50 -15.26 14.50
C GLU A 970 6.98 -15.54 14.23
N GLY A 971 7.84 -14.54 14.41
CA GLY A 971 9.27 -14.68 14.16
C GLY A 971 9.64 -14.81 12.68
N LEU A 972 8.87 -14.16 11.79
CA LEU A 972 9.09 -14.23 10.34
C LEU A 972 10.52 -13.86 9.93
N SER A 973 11.08 -12.77 10.48
CA SER A 973 12.47 -12.37 10.16
C SER A 973 13.49 -13.45 10.54
N ALA A 974 13.32 -14.11 11.69
CA ALA A 974 14.19 -15.22 12.11
C ALA A 974 14.06 -16.45 11.19
N ALA A 975 12.84 -16.79 10.76
CA ALA A 975 12.62 -17.87 9.81
C ALA A 975 13.18 -17.55 8.42
N VAL A 976 13.03 -16.31 7.96
CA VAL A 976 13.68 -15.82 6.73
C VAL A 976 15.18 -15.95 6.85
N HIS A 977 15.78 -15.47 7.94
CA HIS A 977 17.22 -15.58 8.17
C HIS A 977 17.69 -17.04 8.11
N ALA A 978 16.97 -17.95 8.78
CA ALA A 978 17.28 -19.38 8.78
C ALA A 978 17.12 -20.04 7.39
N ALA A 979 16.18 -19.56 6.58
CA ALA A 979 15.92 -20.08 5.23
C ALA A 979 16.75 -19.38 4.13
N THR A 980 17.54 -18.35 4.47
CA THR A 980 18.30 -17.56 3.51
C THR A 980 19.53 -18.33 3.03
N TYR A 981 19.76 -18.32 1.71
CA TYR A 981 20.97 -18.81 1.06
C TYR A 981 21.47 -17.81 0.02
N ARG A 982 22.75 -17.88 -0.32
CA ARG A 982 23.37 -17.03 -1.35
C ARG A 982 23.08 -17.59 -2.74
N ALA A 983 22.52 -16.76 -3.61
CA ALA A 983 22.26 -17.06 -5.01
C ALA A 983 23.15 -16.19 -5.93
N GLU A 984 23.42 -16.69 -7.14
CA GLU A 984 24.29 -16.02 -8.10
C GLU A 984 23.52 -14.99 -8.90
N ARG A 985 24.07 -13.78 -9.04
CA ARG A 985 23.44 -12.72 -9.84
C ARG A 985 23.27 -13.12 -11.30
N SER A 986 24.14 -13.98 -11.83
CA SER A 986 24.03 -14.49 -13.19
C SER A 986 22.72 -15.26 -13.46
N ASP A 987 22.01 -15.70 -12.41
CA ASP A 987 20.71 -16.35 -12.52
C ASP A 987 19.57 -15.34 -12.77
N LEU A 988 19.80 -14.06 -12.46
CA LEU A 988 18.86 -12.98 -12.72
C LEU A 988 18.95 -12.54 -14.18
N THR A 989 17.95 -12.94 -14.97
CA THR A 989 17.87 -12.66 -16.42
C THR A 989 16.47 -12.18 -16.79
N GLU A 990 16.21 -11.83 -18.05
CA GLU A 990 14.85 -11.51 -18.52
C GLU A 990 13.90 -12.73 -18.53
N GLU A 991 14.47 -13.93 -18.54
CA GLU A 991 13.74 -15.20 -18.49
C GLU A 991 13.06 -15.42 -17.13
N ALA A 992 12.14 -16.39 -17.05
CA ALA A 992 11.44 -16.70 -15.81
C ALA A 992 12.40 -17.13 -14.69
N TRP A 993 12.34 -16.46 -13.55
CA TRP A 993 13.17 -16.75 -12.38
C TRP A 993 12.66 -17.98 -11.64
N VAL A 994 13.60 -18.87 -11.31
CA VAL A 994 13.34 -20.11 -10.59
C VAL A 994 14.13 -20.07 -9.29
N LEU A 995 13.43 -19.80 -8.19
CA LEU A 995 14.00 -19.64 -6.87
C LEU A 995 14.15 -21.01 -6.19
N GLU A 996 15.14 -21.81 -6.62
CA GLU A 996 15.39 -23.13 -6.03
C GLU A 996 16.73 -23.12 -5.28
N PRO A 997 16.82 -23.78 -4.11
CA PRO A 997 18.08 -23.98 -3.44
C PRO A 997 19.11 -24.65 -4.37
N PRO A 998 20.41 -24.36 -4.24
CA PRO A 998 21.45 -24.84 -5.16
C PRO A 998 21.42 -26.35 -5.40
N ASP A 999 21.18 -27.16 -4.35
CA ASP A 999 21.10 -28.62 -4.46
C ASP A 999 19.90 -29.09 -5.30
N VAL A 1000 18.76 -28.39 -5.17
CA VAL A 1000 17.54 -28.67 -5.95
C VAL A 1000 17.71 -28.22 -7.39
N ALA A 1001 18.29 -27.05 -7.62
CA ALA A 1001 18.62 -26.55 -8.95
C ALA A 1001 19.57 -27.51 -9.69
N ALA A 1002 20.62 -27.99 -9.01
CA ALA A 1002 21.55 -28.98 -9.53
C ALA A 1002 20.86 -30.31 -9.87
N LEU A 1003 19.93 -30.78 -9.03
CA LEU A 1003 19.12 -31.96 -9.30
C LEU A 1003 18.23 -31.77 -10.54
N LEU A 1004 17.51 -30.65 -10.64
CA LEU A 1004 16.65 -30.34 -11.79
C LEU A 1004 17.46 -30.21 -13.09
N LYS A 1005 18.66 -29.63 -13.02
CA LYS A 1005 19.60 -29.56 -14.16
C LYS A 1005 20.03 -30.97 -14.59
N LYS A 1006 20.42 -31.83 -13.64
CA LYS A 1006 20.76 -33.23 -13.91
C LYS A 1006 19.61 -34.02 -14.54
N ILE A 1007 18.37 -33.79 -14.09
CA ILE A 1007 17.17 -34.41 -14.68
C ILE A 1007 16.99 -33.94 -16.13
N ARG A 1008 17.13 -32.64 -16.41
CA ARG A 1008 17.01 -32.09 -17.78
C ARG A 1008 18.12 -32.57 -18.72
N GLU A 1009 19.35 -32.64 -18.25
CA GLU A 1009 20.50 -33.05 -19.08
C GLU A 1009 20.51 -34.55 -19.41
N ARG A 1010 19.89 -35.38 -18.57
CA ARG A 1010 19.87 -36.85 -18.74
C ARG A 1010 18.52 -37.41 -19.15
N GLY A 1011 17.44 -36.67 -18.95
CA GLY A 1011 16.07 -37.07 -19.26
C GLY A 1011 15.70 -36.83 -20.72
N VAL A 1012 14.77 -37.62 -21.22
CA VAL A 1012 14.10 -37.41 -22.51
C VAL A 1012 12.81 -36.65 -22.22
N SER A 1013 12.45 -35.68 -23.06
CA SER A 1013 11.23 -34.91 -22.84
C SER A 1013 9.99 -35.79 -23.04
N LEU A 1014 8.86 -35.43 -22.41
CA LEU A 1014 7.64 -36.22 -22.55
C LEU A 1014 7.12 -36.23 -23.99
N GLU A 1015 7.28 -35.14 -24.73
CA GLU A 1015 6.91 -35.08 -26.15
C GLU A 1015 7.75 -36.05 -27.01
N GLU A 1016 9.06 -36.10 -26.77
CA GLU A 1016 9.96 -37.02 -27.49
C GLU A 1016 9.69 -38.48 -27.10
N TYR A 1017 9.51 -38.76 -25.81
CA TYR A 1017 9.23 -40.10 -25.31
C TYR A 1017 7.85 -40.62 -25.78
N ALA A 1018 6.82 -39.77 -25.71
CA ALA A 1018 5.47 -40.14 -26.13
C ALA A 1018 5.28 -40.13 -27.66
N GLY A 1019 6.18 -39.49 -28.41
CA GLY A 1019 6.06 -39.28 -29.85
C GLY A 1019 4.89 -38.34 -30.24
N ALA A 1020 4.32 -37.61 -29.28
CA ALA A 1020 3.19 -36.73 -29.50
C ALA A 1020 3.22 -35.54 -28.52
N SER A 1021 2.83 -34.34 -28.99
CA SER A 1021 2.64 -33.21 -28.08
C SER A 1021 1.35 -33.38 -27.27
N PRO A 1022 1.32 -32.92 -26.01
CA PRO A 1022 0.07 -32.66 -25.31
C PRO A 1022 -0.78 -31.61 -26.05
N LEU A 1023 -2.09 -31.80 -26.06
CA LEU A 1023 -3.09 -30.96 -26.71
C LEU A 1023 -4.08 -30.43 -25.67
N TYR A 1024 -4.67 -29.25 -25.92
CA TYR A 1024 -5.67 -28.67 -25.03
C TYR A 1024 -7.04 -29.32 -25.23
N GLY A 1025 -7.81 -29.44 -24.14
CA GLY A 1025 -9.25 -29.65 -24.29
C GLY A 1025 -9.98 -28.47 -24.96
N VAL A 1026 -11.25 -28.68 -25.26
CA VAL A 1026 -12.10 -27.77 -26.02
C VAL A 1026 -12.45 -26.50 -25.24
N LYS A 1027 -12.29 -25.33 -25.89
CA LYS A 1027 -12.75 -24.02 -25.39
C LYS A 1027 -14.05 -23.66 -26.11
N THR A 1028 -15.19 -23.86 -25.45
CA THR A 1028 -16.54 -23.63 -26.01
C THR A 1028 -16.79 -22.15 -26.32
N GLY A 1029 -16.31 -21.27 -25.43
CA GLY A 1029 -16.54 -19.82 -25.49
C GLY A 1029 -17.77 -19.33 -24.74
N PHE A 1030 -18.71 -20.23 -24.42
CA PHE A 1030 -19.87 -19.97 -23.58
C PHE A 1030 -20.43 -21.32 -23.09
N ASN A 1031 -20.12 -21.72 -21.87
CA ASN A 1031 -20.33 -23.10 -21.41
C ASN A 1031 -21.81 -23.49 -21.32
N GLU A 1032 -22.69 -22.57 -20.92
CA GLU A 1032 -24.12 -22.81 -20.73
C GLU A 1032 -24.84 -23.27 -22.01
N ALA A 1033 -24.34 -22.86 -23.18
CA ALA A 1033 -24.93 -23.27 -24.46
C ALA A 1033 -24.46 -24.66 -24.91
N PHE A 1034 -23.18 -25.00 -24.68
CA PHE A 1034 -22.55 -26.18 -25.29
C PHE A 1034 -22.40 -27.37 -24.33
N LEU A 1035 -22.48 -27.15 -23.01
CA LEU A 1035 -22.38 -28.22 -22.01
C LEU A 1035 -23.76 -28.50 -21.44
N ILE A 1036 -24.25 -29.72 -21.63
CA ILE A 1036 -25.62 -30.11 -21.29
C ILE A 1036 -25.64 -31.36 -20.42
N ASP A 1037 -26.76 -31.58 -19.72
CA ASP A 1037 -27.00 -32.79 -18.94
C ASP A 1037 -27.60 -33.91 -19.81
N THR A 1038 -27.74 -35.10 -19.21
CA THR A 1038 -28.30 -36.28 -19.91
C THR A 1038 -29.76 -36.07 -20.32
N ALA A 1039 -30.56 -35.37 -19.50
CA ALA A 1039 -31.97 -35.12 -19.82
C ALA A 1039 -32.12 -34.25 -21.07
N THR A 1040 -31.34 -33.17 -21.17
CA THR A 1040 -31.31 -32.28 -22.34
C THR A 1040 -30.80 -33.03 -23.56
N ARG A 1041 -29.73 -33.84 -23.41
CA ARG A 1041 -29.22 -34.69 -24.51
C ARG A 1041 -30.30 -35.64 -25.03
N ASP A 1042 -31.00 -36.35 -24.15
CA ASP A 1042 -32.02 -37.32 -24.54
C ASP A 1042 -33.21 -36.65 -25.22
N GLN A 1043 -33.58 -35.44 -24.79
CA GLN A 1043 -34.58 -34.62 -25.47
C GLN A 1043 -34.12 -34.23 -26.88
N LEU A 1044 -32.91 -33.68 -27.03
CA LEU A 1044 -32.39 -33.23 -28.33
C LEU A 1044 -32.23 -34.38 -29.33
N VAL A 1045 -31.77 -35.55 -28.86
CA VAL A 1045 -31.63 -36.77 -29.67
C VAL A 1045 -32.98 -37.43 -29.95
N GLY A 1046 -33.94 -37.33 -29.03
CA GLY A 1046 -35.31 -37.79 -29.24
C GLY A 1046 -36.04 -36.99 -30.32
N ASP A 1047 -35.86 -35.66 -30.31
CA ASP A 1047 -36.40 -34.74 -31.32
C ASP A 1047 -35.73 -34.90 -32.69
N ASP A 1048 -34.42 -35.18 -32.69
CA ASP A 1048 -33.59 -35.35 -33.89
C ASP A 1048 -32.49 -36.40 -33.64
N PRO A 1049 -32.64 -37.65 -34.11
CA PRO A 1049 -31.67 -38.71 -33.89
C PRO A 1049 -30.25 -38.38 -34.39
N LYS A 1050 -30.12 -37.51 -35.40
CA LYS A 1050 -28.83 -37.10 -35.96
C LYS A 1050 -28.01 -36.25 -34.97
N ALA A 1051 -28.66 -35.58 -34.02
CA ALA A 1051 -27.98 -34.82 -32.97
C ALA A 1051 -26.98 -35.66 -32.16
N ALA A 1052 -27.19 -36.99 -32.07
CA ALA A 1052 -26.26 -37.90 -31.40
C ALA A 1052 -24.86 -37.93 -32.06
N ASP A 1053 -24.74 -37.55 -33.33
CA ASP A 1053 -23.45 -37.53 -34.04
C ASP A 1053 -22.50 -36.47 -33.47
N ILE A 1054 -23.06 -35.35 -32.97
CA ILE A 1054 -22.31 -34.18 -32.49
C ILE A 1054 -22.41 -33.96 -30.98
N ILE A 1055 -23.27 -34.70 -30.28
CA ILE A 1055 -23.36 -34.66 -28.81
C ILE A 1055 -22.49 -35.79 -28.24
N LYS A 1056 -21.37 -35.43 -27.61
CA LYS A 1056 -20.35 -36.37 -27.12
C LYS A 1056 -20.28 -36.41 -25.58
N PRO A 1057 -19.95 -37.56 -24.97
CA PRO A 1057 -19.69 -37.63 -23.53
C PRO A 1057 -18.56 -36.67 -23.13
N TYR A 1058 -18.73 -35.98 -22.01
CA TYR A 1058 -17.86 -34.89 -21.59
C TYR A 1058 -17.39 -35.04 -20.13
N LEU A 1059 -16.10 -34.75 -19.91
CA LEU A 1059 -15.48 -34.66 -18.59
C LEU A 1059 -14.98 -33.24 -18.32
N ARG A 1060 -15.30 -32.70 -17.15
CA ARG A 1060 -14.65 -31.50 -16.59
C ARG A 1060 -13.29 -31.91 -16.02
N GLY A 1061 -12.40 -30.94 -15.80
CA GLY A 1061 -11.12 -31.21 -15.15
C GLY A 1061 -11.24 -31.86 -13.77
N GLN A 1062 -12.32 -31.59 -13.02
CA GLN A 1062 -12.57 -32.24 -11.73
C GLN A 1062 -12.99 -33.71 -11.83
N ASP A 1063 -13.50 -34.12 -12.98
CA ASP A 1063 -13.94 -35.49 -13.29
C ASP A 1063 -12.74 -36.38 -13.69
N ILE A 1064 -11.54 -35.81 -13.84
CA ILE A 1064 -10.29 -36.54 -14.09
C ILE A 1064 -9.69 -36.97 -12.76
N GLY A 1065 -9.82 -38.26 -12.48
CA GLY A 1065 -9.26 -38.93 -11.33
C GLY A 1065 -7.87 -39.51 -11.58
N ARG A 1066 -7.28 -40.07 -10.53
CA ARG A 1066 -6.04 -40.86 -10.61
C ARG A 1066 -6.39 -42.20 -11.24
N TRP A 1067 -5.68 -42.58 -12.30
CA TRP A 1067 -5.82 -43.84 -13.06
C TRP A 1067 -7.06 -43.92 -13.96
N LEU A 1068 -8.24 -43.52 -13.47
CA LEU A 1068 -9.51 -43.59 -14.21
C LEU A 1068 -10.30 -42.27 -14.09
N PRO A 1069 -11.05 -41.89 -15.14
CA PRO A 1069 -12.00 -40.78 -15.07
C PRO A 1069 -13.32 -41.18 -14.39
N GLU A 1070 -14.04 -40.21 -13.84
CA GLU A 1070 -15.38 -40.37 -13.24
C GLU A 1070 -16.42 -39.56 -14.03
N TRP A 1071 -17.15 -40.21 -14.93
CA TRP A 1071 -18.13 -39.52 -15.77
C TRP A 1071 -19.44 -39.24 -15.01
N ASN A 1072 -19.82 -37.96 -14.95
CA ASN A 1072 -20.98 -37.45 -14.20
C ASN A 1072 -22.23 -37.23 -15.07
N GLY A 1073 -22.38 -37.97 -16.18
CA GLY A 1073 -23.56 -37.85 -17.05
C GLY A 1073 -23.65 -36.51 -17.81
N LEU A 1074 -22.51 -35.86 -18.05
CA LEU A 1074 -22.43 -34.60 -18.78
C LEU A 1074 -22.06 -34.82 -20.24
N TRP A 1075 -22.57 -33.95 -21.11
CA TRP A 1075 -22.42 -34.04 -22.55
C TRP A 1075 -21.99 -32.69 -23.13
N MET A 1076 -21.27 -32.73 -24.25
CA MET A 1076 -20.86 -31.56 -25.01
C MET A 1076 -21.49 -31.59 -26.39
N ILE A 1077 -22.15 -30.50 -26.77
CA ILE A 1077 -22.54 -30.21 -28.14
C ILE A 1077 -21.28 -29.73 -28.88
N PHE A 1078 -20.67 -30.61 -29.68
CA PHE A 1078 -19.45 -30.31 -30.41
C PHE A 1078 -19.73 -29.69 -31.79
N ALA A 1079 -20.31 -28.49 -31.79
CA ALA A 1079 -20.57 -27.69 -32.99
C ALA A 1079 -19.26 -27.08 -33.53
N ARG A 1080 -18.42 -27.92 -34.15
CA ARG A 1080 -17.10 -27.52 -34.66
C ARG A 1080 -17.20 -26.45 -35.75
N ARG A 1081 -16.11 -25.73 -35.99
CA ARG A 1081 -16.02 -24.81 -37.11
C ARG A 1081 -16.25 -25.52 -38.45
N GLY A 1082 -17.04 -24.90 -39.32
CA GLY A 1082 -17.44 -25.43 -40.61
C GLY A 1082 -18.52 -26.51 -40.55
N ILE A 1083 -19.20 -26.68 -39.41
CA ILE A 1083 -20.38 -27.57 -39.31
C ILE A 1083 -21.54 -26.98 -40.12
N ASP A 1084 -22.28 -27.84 -40.81
CA ASP A 1084 -23.59 -27.48 -41.35
C ASP A 1084 -24.65 -27.72 -40.26
N ILE A 1085 -24.94 -26.67 -39.49
CA ILE A 1085 -25.85 -26.78 -38.34
C ILE A 1085 -27.30 -27.08 -38.76
N GLU A 1086 -27.66 -26.80 -40.02
CA GLU A 1086 -28.99 -27.06 -40.56
C GLU A 1086 -29.30 -28.56 -40.66
N GLU A 1087 -28.27 -29.42 -40.65
CA GLU A 1087 -28.44 -30.87 -40.55
C GLU A 1087 -28.89 -31.34 -39.15
N TYR A 1088 -28.86 -30.45 -38.15
CA TYR A 1088 -29.14 -30.74 -36.74
C TYR A 1088 -30.18 -29.77 -36.14
N PRO A 1089 -31.44 -29.78 -36.62
CA PRO A 1089 -32.46 -28.79 -36.27
C PRO A 1089 -32.84 -28.73 -34.78
N SER A 1090 -32.69 -29.81 -34.01
CA SER A 1090 -32.92 -29.77 -32.55
C SER A 1090 -31.81 -28.97 -31.84
N VAL A 1091 -30.56 -29.19 -32.24
CA VAL A 1091 -29.38 -28.50 -31.71
C VAL A 1091 -29.39 -27.03 -32.12
N LEU A 1092 -29.77 -26.72 -33.36
CA LEU A 1092 -29.92 -25.35 -33.82
C LEU A 1092 -30.92 -24.57 -32.95
N ARG A 1093 -32.12 -25.14 -32.73
CA ARG A 1093 -33.13 -24.53 -31.84
C ARG A 1093 -32.61 -24.31 -30.42
N HIS A 1094 -31.86 -25.26 -29.87
CA HIS A 1094 -31.24 -25.13 -28.56
C HIS A 1094 -30.25 -23.96 -28.52
N LEU A 1095 -29.30 -23.90 -29.45
CA LEU A 1095 -28.31 -22.83 -29.51
C LEU A 1095 -28.94 -21.46 -29.78
N GLU A 1096 -30.03 -21.40 -30.55
CA GLU A 1096 -30.77 -20.17 -30.85
C GLU A 1096 -31.28 -19.48 -29.58
N SER A 1097 -31.63 -20.24 -28.53
CA SER A 1097 -32.01 -19.67 -27.23
C SER A 1097 -30.88 -18.88 -26.55
N PHE A 1098 -29.63 -19.09 -26.96
CA PHE A 1098 -28.42 -18.39 -26.50
C PHE A 1098 -27.84 -17.45 -27.56
N ARG A 1099 -28.61 -17.09 -28.61
CA ARG A 1099 -28.11 -16.38 -29.79
C ARG A 1099 -27.34 -15.10 -29.44
N THR A 1100 -27.89 -14.28 -28.55
CA THR A 1100 -27.31 -13.00 -28.16
C THR A 1100 -25.91 -13.15 -27.53
N GLN A 1101 -25.74 -14.15 -26.66
CA GLN A 1101 -24.48 -14.45 -25.99
C GLN A 1101 -23.46 -15.12 -26.91
N LEU A 1102 -23.94 -15.86 -27.92
CA LEU A 1102 -23.11 -16.61 -28.85
C LEU A 1102 -22.61 -15.80 -30.05
N GLU A 1103 -23.23 -14.65 -30.35
CA GLU A 1103 -22.90 -13.81 -31.49
C GLU A 1103 -21.46 -13.26 -31.40
N PRO A 1104 -20.61 -13.45 -32.42
CA PRO A 1104 -19.30 -12.82 -32.48
C PRO A 1104 -19.42 -11.31 -32.63
N LYS A 1105 -18.57 -10.55 -31.94
CA LYS A 1105 -18.52 -9.08 -32.07
C LYS A 1105 -18.29 -8.65 -33.52
N PRO A 1106 -19.20 -7.86 -34.14
CA PRO A 1106 -19.03 -7.34 -35.49
C PRO A 1106 -17.83 -6.39 -35.59
N ALA A 1107 -17.10 -6.44 -36.71
CA ALA A 1107 -15.93 -5.58 -36.94
C ALA A 1107 -16.26 -4.08 -36.99
N ASN A 1108 -17.50 -3.73 -37.32
CA ASN A 1108 -18.02 -2.37 -37.43
C ASN A 1108 -18.87 -1.94 -36.22
N TRP A 1109 -18.84 -2.71 -35.13
CA TRP A 1109 -19.68 -2.39 -33.97
C TRP A 1109 -19.22 -1.10 -33.30
N GLN A 1110 -20.13 -0.13 -33.25
CA GLN A 1110 -19.98 1.10 -32.48
C GLN A 1110 -20.78 0.98 -31.18
N PRO A 1111 -20.14 1.16 -30.02
CA PRO A 1111 -20.83 1.05 -28.76
C PRO A 1111 -21.85 2.20 -28.63
N PRO A 1112 -23.09 1.93 -28.18
CA PRO A 1112 -24.13 2.97 -28.03
C PRO A 1112 -23.81 3.98 -26.92
N LYS A 1113 -22.88 3.66 -26.01
CA LYS A 1113 -22.29 4.54 -24.99
C LYS A 1113 -20.80 4.21 -24.85
N LYS A 1114 -19.97 5.14 -24.37
CA LYS A 1114 -18.51 4.97 -24.28
C LYS A 1114 -18.07 3.67 -23.57
N ASP A 1115 -18.90 3.17 -22.63
CA ASP A 1115 -18.61 1.99 -21.80
C ASP A 1115 -19.48 0.75 -22.10
N ALA A 1116 -20.31 0.82 -23.14
CA ALA A 1116 -21.13 -0.34 -23.50
C ALA A 1116 -20.23 -1.51 -23.92
N LYS A 1117 -20.46 -2.70 -23.35
CA LYS A 1117 -19.78 -3.94 -23.74
C LYS A 1117 -20.63 -4.73 -24.74
N TRP A 1118 -19.97 -5.43 -25.66
CA TRP A 1118 -20.67 -6.34 -26.58
C TRP A 1118 -21.22 -7.52 -25.75
N PRO A 1119 -22.53 -7.84 -25.85
CA PRO A 1119 -23.16 -8.87 -25.03
C PRO A 1119 -22.79 -10.31 -25.44
N GLY A 1120 -22.23 -10.48 -26.65
CA GLY A 1120 -21.82 -11.78 -27.19
C GLY A 1120 -20.33 -12.09 -27.05
N ARG A 1121 -19.80 -12.96 -27.92
CA ARG A 1121 -18.41 -13.42 -27.88
C ARG A 1121 -17.43 -12.46 -28.57
N LYS A 1122 -16.12 -12.68 -28.35
CA LYS A 1122 -15.02 -11.93 -29.00
C LYS A 1122 -15.16 -11.91 -30.53
N ALA A 1123 -14.59 -10.93 -31.21
CA ALA A 1123 -14.59 -10.92 -32.68
C ALA A 1123 -13.85 -12.15 -33.22
N GLY A 1124 -14.36 -12.78 -34.28
CA GLY A 1124 -13.75 -13.95 -34.88
C GLY A 1124 -14.44 -14.39 -36.16
N SER A 1125 -13.81 -15.32 -36.88
CA SER A 1125 -14.29 -15.85 -38.16
C SER A 1125 -15.27 -17.03 -38.03
N TYR A 1126 -15.67 -17.38 -36.80
CA TYR A 1126 -16.59 -18.47 -36.52
C TYR A 1126 -18.04 -18.00 -36.61
N ARG A 1127 -18.94 -18.89 -36.97
CA ARG A 1127 -20.38 -18.62 -36.95
C ARG A 1127 -20.88 -18.65 -35.51
N TRP A 1128 -21.96 -17.92 -35.23
CA TRP A 1128 -22.49 -17.78 -33.87
C TRP A 1128 -22.83 -19.14 -33.21
N TYR A 1129 -23.25 -20.17 -33.94
CA TYR A 1129 -23.53 -21.49 -33.38
C TYR A 1129 -22.28 -22.37 -33.20
N GLU A 1130 -21.14 -21.96 -33.74
CA GLU A 1130 -19.90 -22.75 -33.66
C GLU A 1130 -19.18 -22.51 -32.34
N ILE A 1131 -18.38 -23.50 -31.94
CA ILE A 1131 -17.39 -23.35 -30.89
C ILE A 1131 -16.35 -22.28 -31.28
N GLN A 1132 -15.98 -21.46 -30.29
CA GLN A 1132 -15.22 -20.24 -30.50
C GLN A 1132 -13.80 -20.48 -31.03
N ASP A 1133 -13.06 -21.45 -30.50
CA ASP A 1133 -11.69 -21.75 -30.93
C ASP A 1133 -11.68 -22.90 -31.96
N ALA A 1134 -10.76 -22.86 -32.92
CA ALA A 1134 -10.59 -23.95 -33.88
C ALA A 1134 -9.94 -25.15 -33.18
N VAL A 1135 -10.56 -26.33 -33.32
CA VAL A 1135 -10.04 -27.59 -32.77
C VAL A 1135 -9.62 -28.48 -33.94
N ASP A 1136 -8.47 -28.17 -34.53
CA ASP A 1136 -8.00 -28.85 -35.75
C ASP A 1136 -7.59 -30.33 -35.49
N TYR A 1137 -7.36 -30.68 -34.22
CA TYR A 1137 -6.98 -32.01 -33.74
C TYR A 1137 -8.16 -32.79 -33.13
N PHE A 1138 -9.40 -32.49 -33.54
CA PHE A 1138 -10.59 -33.09 -32.92
C PHE A 1138 -10.62 -34.63 -33.03
N GLU A 1139 -10.01 -35.21 -34.07
CA GLU A 1139 -9.92 -36.67 -34.24
C GLU A 1139 -9.13 -37.37 -33.13
N ASP A 1140 -8.20 -36.66 -32.47
CA ASP A 1140 -7.42 -37.22 -31.36
C ASP A 1140 -8.26 -37.39 -30.08
N PHE A 1141 -9.44 -36.76 -29.98
CA PHE A 1141 -10.37 -37.04 -28.88
C PHE A 1141 -11.05 -38.40 -29.03
N ASP A 1142 -11.19 -38.93 -30.23
CA ASP A 1142 -11.81 -40.26 -30.43
C ASP A 1142 -10.76 -41.39 -30.36
N ARG A 1143 -9.48 -41.05 -30.18
CA ARG A 1143 -8.38 -42.02 -30.03
C ARG A 1143 -8.12 -42.33 -28.55
N PRO A 1144 -7.59 -43.53 -28.25
CA PRO A 1144 -7.06 -43.82 -26.93
C PRO A 1144 -5.98 -42.81 -26.54
N LYS A 1145 -6.12 -42.23 -25.35
CA LYS A 1145 -5.37 -41.05 -24.90
C LYS A 1145 -5.16 -41.02 -23.40
N VAL A 1146 -4.09 -40.37 -22.95
CA VAL A 1146 -3.87 -40.02 -21.55
C VAL A 1146 -4.52 -38.66 -21.28
N LEU A 1147 -5.27 -38.57 -20.19
CA LEU A 1147 -5.89 -37.34 -19.70
C LEU A 1147 -5.09 -36.82 -18.50
N LEU A 1148 -4.73 -35.53 -18.56
CA LEU A 1148 -4.03 -34.84 -17.50
C LEU A 1148 -4.89 -33.69 -16.99
N ARG A 1149 -5.16 -33.67 -15.69
CA ARG A 1149 -5.84 -32.54 -15.05
C ARG A 1149 -4.90 -31.34 -14.95
N ARG A 1150 -5.28 -30.20 -15.51
CA ARG A 1150 -4.43 -28.99 -15.53
C ARG A 1150 -4.38 -28.28 -14.16
N ILE A 1151 -5.40 -28.48 -13.33
CA ILE A 1151 -5.56 -27.79 -12.04
C ILE A 1151 -5.75 -28.83 -10.95
N ALA A 1152 -4.69 -29.19 -10.25
CA ALA A 1152 -4.73 -30.22 -9.22
C ALA A 1152 -3.78 -29.89 -8.05
N PHE A 1153 -4.09 -30.41 -6.87
CA PHE A 1153 -3.23 -30.37 -5.67
C PHE A 1153 -2.51 -31.69 -5.41
N TYR A 1154 -2.73 -32.68 -6.27
CA TYR A 1154 -2.15 -34.02 -6.27
C TYR A 1154 -2.03 -34.49 -7.72
N ALA A 1155 -1.23 -35.53 -8.00
CA ALA A 1155 -1.18 -36.11 -9.34
C ALA A 1155 -2.52 -36.77 -9.72
N GLN A 1156 -3.10 -36.32 -10.85
CA GLN A 1156 -4.40 -36.74 -11.37
C GLN A 1156 -4.27 -36.96 -12.87
N VAL A 1157 -3.73 -38.12 -13.23
CA VAL A 1157 -3.54 -38.57 -14.61
C VAL A 1157 -4.25 -39.92 -14.78
N CYS A 1158 -5.00 -40.08 -15.87
CA CYS A 1158 -5.70 -41.31 -16.19
C CYS A 1158 -5.62 -41.64 -17.69
N THR A 1159 -6.01 -42.86 -18.05
CA THR A 1159 -6.20 -43.27 -19.45
C THR A 1159 -7.67 -43.17 -19.83
N ASP A 1160 -7.94 -42.77 -21.07
CA ASP A 1160 -9.23 -42.86 -21.73
C ASP A 1160 -9.09 -43.62 -23.06
N GLN A 1161 -10.06 -44.47 -23.39
CA GLN A 1161 -10.07 -45.28 -24.61
C GLN A 1161 -10.75 -44.56 -25.77
N GLY A 1162 -10.66 -43.22 -25.81
CA GLY A 1162 -11.30 -42.38 -26.84
C GLY A 1162 -12.80 -42.13 -26.59
N GLN A 1163 -13.27 -42.24 -25.34
CA GLN A 1163 -14.70 -42.13 -25.02
C GLN A 1163 -15.14 -40.70 -24.74
N TYR A 1164 -14.25 -39.86 -24.20
CA TYR A 1164 -14.62 -38.58 -23.62
C TYR A 1164 -13.99 -37.37 -24.31
N MET A 1165 -14.81 -36.35 -24.51
CA MET A 1165 -14.37 -34.97 -24.75
C MET A 1165 -13.98 -34.32 -23.41
N VAL A 1166 -13.03 -33.39 -23.43
CA VAL A 1166 -12.62 -32.60 -22.26
C VAL A 1166 -12.55 -31.12 -22.61
N ASN A 1167 -12.74 -30.24 -21.62
CA ASN A 1167 -12.55 -28.80 -21.80
C ASN A 1167 -11.11 -28.37 -21.51
N ASP A 1168 -10.83 -27.07 -21.63
CA ASP A 1168 -9.50 -26.51 -21.43
C ASP A 1168 -8.91 -26.71 -20.02
N SER A 1169 -9.71 -27.12 -19.03
CA SER A 1169 -9.21 -27.48 -17.69
C SER A 1169 -8.45 -28.82 -17.65
N ALA A 1170 -8.36 -29.51 -18.79
CA ALA A 1170 -7.57 -30.71 -19.00
C ALA A 1170 -6.68 -30.62 -20.24
N LEU A 1171 -5.65 -31.47 -20.27
CA LEU A 1171 -4.82 -31.75 -21.44
C LEU A 1171 -5.02 -33.20 -21.86
N ILE A 1172 -4.93 -33.43 -23.16
CA ILE A 1172 -4.93 -34.78 -23.75
C ILE A 1172 -3.55 -35.06 -24.34
N LEU A 1173 -3.05 -36.28 -24.18
CA LEU A 1173 -1.85 -36.77 -24.85
C LEU A 1173 -2.27 -38.01 -25.65
N PRO A 1174 -2.20 -38.02 -26.99
CA PRO A 1174 -2.74 -39.09 -27.82
C PRO A 1174 -1.82 -40.33 -27.83
N THR A 1175 -1.70 -40.95 -26.66
CA THR A 1175 -0.94 -42.17 -26.39
C THR A 1175 -1.65 -42.95 -25.28
N VAL A 1176 -1.32 -44.24 -25.14
CA VAL A 1176 -1.81 -45.11 -24.05
C VAL A 1176 -0.66 -45.77 -23.29
N ASP A 1177 0.54 -45.18 -23.34
CA ASP A 1177 1.66 -45.73 -22.57
C ASP A 1177 1.38 -45.63 -21.06
N GLU A 1178 1.11 -46.79 -20.46
CA GLU A 1178 0.83 -46.92 -19.03
C GLU A 1178 2.01 -46.48 -18.16
N TRP A 1179 3.25 -46.52 -18.69
CA TRP A 1179 4.43 -46.00 -17.99
C TRP A 1179 4.34 -44.49 -17.78
N ILE A 1180 3.79 -43.75 -18.74
CA ILE A 1180 3.58 -42.30 -18.60
C ILE A 1180 2.62 -42.05 -17.44
N VAL A 1181 1.51 -42.79 -17.39
CA VAL A 1181 0.51 -42.64 -16.33
C VAL A 1181 1.09 -43.01 -14.97
N ALA A 1182 1.86 -44.10 -14.87
CA ALA A 1182 2.52 -44.51 -13.65
C ALA A 1182 3.58 -43.49 -13.17
N CYS A 1183 4.41 -42.99 -14.07
CA CYS A 1183 5.45 -42.01 -13.77
C CYS A 1183 4.83 -40.69 -13.32
N LEU A 1184 3.86 -40.16 -14.06
CA LEU A 1184 3.19 -38.89 -13.71
C LEU A 1184 2.36 -38.99 -12.43
N ASN A 1185 1.85 -40.18 -12.08
CA ASN A 1185 1.17 -40.40 -10.80
C ASN A 1185 2.09 -40.80 -9.64
N SER A 1186 3.40 -40.89 -9.85
CA SER A 1186 4.37 -41.22 -8.79
C SER A 1186 4.68 -40.01 -7.90
N PRO A 1187 5.13 -40.18 -6.64
CA PRO A 1187 5.54 -39.06 -5.79
C PRO A 1187 6.64 -38.20 -6.40
N ILE A 1188 7.60 -38.81 -7.11
CA ILE A 1188 8.70 -38.11 -7.78
C ILE A 1188 8.19 -37.36 -9.02
N GLY A 1189 7.34 -38.00 -9.83
CA GLY A 1189 6.70 -37.36 -10.97
C GLY A 1189 5.80 -36.21 -10.55
N TRP A 1190 5.09 -36.34 -9.42
CA TRP A 1190 4.33 -35.27 -8.82
C TRP A 1190 5.23 -34.15 -8.30
N TYR A 1191 6.31 -34.46 -7.59
CA TYR A 1191 7.29 -33.46 -7.13
C TYR A 1191 7.81 -32.62 -8.31
N PHE A 1192 8.20 -33.28 -9.41
CA PHE A 1192 8.64 -32.59 -10.62
C PHE A 1192 7.52 -31.76 -11.27
N GLN A 1193 6.32 -32.33 -11.39
CA GLN A 1193 5.15 -31.61 -11.91
C GLN A 1193 4.80 -30.39 -11.05
N PHE A 1194 4.82 -30.52 -9.73
CA PHE A 1194 4.53 -29.45 -8.78
C PHE A 1194 5.49 -28.26 -8.96
N LYS A 1195 6.77 -28.52 -9.21
CA LYS A 1195 7.79 -27.48 -9.43
C LYS A 1195 7.70 -26.80 -10.81
N LYS A 1196 7.12 -27.46 -11.81
CA LYS A 1196 7.13 -27.01 -13.23
C LYS A 1196 5.79 -26.57 -13.78
N PHE A 1197 4.69 -27.11 -13.28
CA PHE A 1197 3.36 -26.88 -13.84
C PHE A 1197 2.69 -25.71 -13.15
N PRO A 1198 1.92 -24.89 -13.90
CA PRO A 1198 1.12 -23.85 -13.30
C PRO A 1198 0.09 -24.47 -12.36
N HIS A 1199 0.21 -24.17 -11.07
CA HIS A 1199 -0.96 -24.21 -10.21
C HIS A 1199 -1.82 -23.02 -10.60
N LYS A 1200 -3.15 -23.16 -10.58
CA LYS A 1200 -4.06 -22.08 -11.02
C LYS A 1200 -3.85 -20.75 -10.28
N LYS A 1201 -3.05 -20.77 -9.23
CA LYS A 1201 -2.68 -19.62 -8.43
C LYS A 1201 -1.26 -19.04 -8.69
N ASP A 1202 -0.35 -19.77 -9.37
CA ASP A 1202 1.08 -19.43 -9.48
C ASP A 1202 1.50 -18.81 -10.84
N GLY A 1203 0.54 -18.32 -11.64
CA GLY A 1203 0.79 -17.38 -12.75
C GLY A 1203 1.81 -17.79 -13.83
N THR A 1204 2.06 -19.08 -14.06
CA THR A 1204 3.14 -19.59 -14.94
C THR A 1204 2.67 -19.88 -16.39
N PRO A 1205 3.59 -19.93 -17.39
CA PRO A 1205 3.27 -19.96 -18.82
C PRO A 1205 2.49 -21.23 -19.23
N PRO A 1206 1.88 -21.30 -20.42
CA PRO A 1206 0.93 -22.35 -20.78
C PRO A 1206 1.49 -23.75 -20.50
N ALA A 1207 0.79 -24.52 -19.65
CA ALA A 1207 1.14 -25.88 -19.19
C ALA A 1207 1.64 -26.83 -20.30
N ARG A 1208 1.27 -26.55 -21.56
CA ARG A 1208 1.75 -27.26 -22.75
C ARG A 1208 3.27 -27.14 -22.95
N ALA A 1209 3.89 -25.98 -22.73
CA ALA A 1209 5.34 -25.79 -22.91
C ALA A 1209 6.14 -26.55 -21.83
N ALA A 1210 5.64 -26.61 -20.60
CA ALA A 1210 6.27 -27.31 -19.49
C ALA A 1210 6.19 -28.84 -19.60
N LEU A 1211 5.22 -29.39 -20.35
CA LEU A 1211 5.15 -30.81 -20.70
C LEU A 1211 6.03 -31.17 -21.90
N ARG A 1212 6.40 -30.20 -22.75
CA ARG A 1212 7.19 -30.46 -23.96
C ARG A 1212 8.68 -30.62 -23.67
N GLY A 1213 9.18 -29.92 -22.65
CA GLY A 1213 10.53 -30.08 -22.10
C GLY A 1213 10.53 -31.07 -20.95
#